data_AF-A0A804MUW9-F1
#
_entry.id   AF-A0A804MUW9-F1
#
_cell.length_a   1.000
_cell.length_b   1.000
_cell.length_c   1.000
_cell.angle_alpha   90.00
_cell.angle_beta   90.00
_cell.angle_gamma   90.00
#
_symmetry.space_group_name_H-M   'P 1'
#
loop_
_entity.id
_entity.type
_entity.pdbx_description
1 polymer ?
#
loop_
_entity_poly.entity_id
_entity_poly.type
_entity_poly.pdbx_seq_one_letter_code
_entity_poly.pdbx_strand_id
1 'polypeptide(L)'
;MDPSSGSTSRHGRLLISPSLSTPTFSTHSPSPSSAASPAPHRNSTSSPKPLVSFPSPSSANRPRSSYVGAGPRAATAAASASGPAFAHNARLAAALVPAAAFLLDLGGLPVFAVLAIGLAAAYLLDALQLRQGSFFTVWAALLAADVAFFFSASLSSAAAASLPLTVLALLLCAETSFLIGVWASLQFRWIQLENPTIVAALERLLFACVPIAAPALFTWALVSAVGMANASYYFATFCMVFYWLFSIPRRSSFNSRKQDAPMLDSDGILGPLESCVHSLYVLFVPVLFHAVSHRATLFTSLASVCELLLLFFIPFLFQLYASTRGALWWITRDARTMDQIRIVNGFVALVVVVLCLEVRVVFHSFGRYIHAPPPLNYLLVTVTMLGGALGLAAHAAGKVGDAASSVAFTGLAVLVSGAGAVVIGFPMVFLPLPMISGYYVARFFTKKSLSSYFTFVALASLMVLWFVVHNYWDLNIWIAGMPLKSFTKYVVAAVIMAMAVPGLALLPTKLRFLLELGLIGHTLLLCYIENRLFNYASMYYYGFEEDIIYPNYMVFITTFLGLALVRRLYVDQRLGPKAAWILTCLYSSKLAMLFMTSRSVIWFSAVLLLAVTPPLLLYRDKSKGASKMKVWQAYFHASVIAFSAWLCRETIFEALQWWNGRPPSDGLLLGSYILLTGVACIPIVALHFPHAQRRDSWSLLWQQAFSSLLCSLLLSYHGYTGRILSQRHIYLMMTFQYMGL
;
A
#
# COMPACT_ATOMS: atom_id res chain seq x y z
N MET A 1 40.01 -56.04 23.74
CA MET A 1 40.38 -55.49 22.42
C MET A 1 39.08 -55.32 21.65
N ASP A 2 38.51 -54.12 21.55
CA ASP A 2 39.08 -52.86 21.03
C ASP A 2 39.32 -52.89 19.52
N PRO A 3 39.17 -51.75 18.79
CA PRO A 3 38.66 -50.44 19.23
C PRO A 3 37.62 -49.77 18.29
N SER A 4 37.00 -48.69 18.79
CA SER A 4 36.72 -47.41 18.09
C SER A 4 35.78 -47.33 16.86
N SER A 5 35.08 -46.21 16.57
CA SER A 5 34.59 -45.06 17.37
C SER A 5 33.82 -44.04 16.50
N GLY A 6 32.69 -43.48 16.98
CA GLY A 6 32.21 -42.10 16.70
C GLY A 6 31.76 -41.68 15.27
N SER A 7 31.05 -40.56 15.06
CA SER A 7 30.34 -39.68 16.02
C SER A 7 29.28 -38.75 15.38
N THR A 8 28.18 -38.53 16.12
CA THR A 8 27.36 -37.29 16.28
C THR A 8 26.81 -36.44 15.11
N SER A 9 25.48 -36.39 15.10
CA SER A 9 24.50 -35.29 14.84
C SER A 9 24.92 -33.85 14.44
N ARG A 10 24.00 -33.17 13.70
CA ARG A 10 23.39 -31.88 14.11
C ARG A 10 22.12 -31.50 13.33
N HIS A 11 21.16 -30.88 14.02
CA HIS A 11 19.96 -30.28 13.41
C HIS A 11 20.28 -29.03 12.57
N GLY A 12 19.58 -28.84 11.45
CA GLY A 12 19.57 -27.62 10.65
C GLY A 12 18.15 -27.04 10.50
N ARG A 13 18.00 -25.73 10.71
CA ARG A 13 16.70 -25.03 10.72
C ARG A 13 16.01 -25.04 9.35
N LEU A 14 14.71 -25.34 9.33
CA LEU A 14 13.83 -25.05 8.19
C LEU A 14 13.51 -23.54 8.16
N LEU A 15 14.20 -22.81 7.28
CA LEU A 15 13.87 -21.43 6.94
C LEU A 15 12.70 -21.39 5.96
N ILE A 16 11.51 -21.03 6.44
CA ILE A 16 10.35 -20.75 5.58
C ILE A 16 10.68 -19.54 4.72
N SER A 17 10.92 -19.80 3.44
CA SER A 17 11.27 -18.79 2.43
C SER A 17 10.02 -18.31 1.70
N PRO A 18 9.84 -17.00 1.47
CA PRO A 18 8.82 -16.50 0.55
C PRO A 18 9.34 -16.62 -0.90
N SER A 19 9.50 -17.85 -1.40
CA SER A 19 10.07 -18.12 -2.72
C SER A 19 9.01 -18.09 -3.82
N LEU A 20 8.75 -16.90 -4.36
CA LEU A 20 8.34 -16.76 -5.76
C LEU A 20 9.63 -16.75 -6.59
N SER A 21 9.87 -17.82 -7.33
CA SER A 21 11.18 -18.12 -7.92
C SER A 21 11.52 -17.24 -9.14
N THR A 22 12.45 -16.30 -8.95
CA THR A 22 13.18 -15.68 -10.06
C THR A 22 14.22 -16.64 -10.63
N PRO A 23 14.45 -16.67 -11.95
CA PRO A 23 15.36 -17.63 -12.57
C PRO A 23 16.84 -17.31 -12.28
N THR A 24 17.56 -18.28 -11.72
CA THR A 24 19.02 -18.34 -11.77
C THR A 24 19.48 -18.88 -13.12
N PHE A 25 20.43 -18.21 -13.77
CA PHE A 25 21.11 -18.74 -14.95
C PHE A 25 22.20 -19.72 -14.52
N SER A 26 22.15 -20.96 -15.01
CA SER A 26 23.18 -21.98 -14.79
C SER A 26 24.20 -21.98 -15.93
N THR A 27 25.43 -21.57 -15.65
CA THR A 27 26.58 -21.79 -16.55
C THR A 27 27.10 -23.22 -16.41
N HIS A 28 27.07 -24.00 -17.49
CA HIS A 28 27.69 -25.32 -17.56
C HIS A 28 29.09 -25.27 -18.19
N SER A 29 30.01 -26.05 -17.63
CA SER A 29 31.29 -26.46 -18.23
C SER A 29 31.47 -27.97 -17.99
N PRO A 30 31.97 -28.78 -18.96
CA PRO A 30 31.99 -30.25 -18.84
C PRO A 30 33.39 -30.88 -18.66
N SER A 31 33.47 -32.03 -17.96
CA SER A 31 34.52 -33.08 -18.09
C SER A 31 34.21 -34.35 -17.24
N PRO A 32 34.81 -35.55 -17.49
CA PRO A 32 34.10 -36.84 -17.29
C PRO A 32 34.79 -37.97 -16.46
N SER A 33 33.99 -39.02 -16.12
CA SER A 33 34.30 -40.48 -15.91
C SER A 33 35.40 -40.94 -14.92
N SER A 34 35.12 -41.74 -13.87
CA SER A 34 35.21 -43.25 -13.80
C SER A 34 35.34 -43.73 -12.31
N ALA A 35 35.27 -45.00 -11.84
CA ALA A 35 34.62 -46.28 -12.24
C ALA A 35 34.64 -47.37 -11.09
N ALA A 36 33.83 -48.44 -11.23
CA ALA A 36 33.92 -49.84 -10.70
C ALA A 36 34.12 -50.27 -9.20
N SER A 37 33.06 -50.85 -8.60
CA SER A 37 32.89 -52.27 -8.08
C SER A 37 33.82 -52.93 -6.99
N PRO A 38 33.49 -54.12 -6.38
CA PRO A 38 32.34 -54.42 -5.49
C PRO A 38 32.57 -55.42 -4.27
N ALA A 39 31.65 -55.42 -3.28
CA ALA A 39 31.11 -56.59 -2.50
C ALA A 39 32.02 -57.42 -1.50
N PRO A 40 31.52 -58.46 -0.76
CA PRO A 40 30.37 -58.54 0.20
C PRO A 40 30.60 -59.38 1.52
N HIS A 41 29.69 -59.32 2.54
CA HIS A 41 28.89 -60.45 3.14
C HIS A 41 28.42 -60.42 4.63
N ARG A 42 27.17 -60.90 4.85
CA ARG A 42 26.56 -61.70 5.99
C ARG A 42 26.47 -61.13 7.43
N ASN A 43 25.26 -60.96 8.00
CA ASN A 43 24.47 -61.88 8.90
C ASN A 43 24.93 -61.86 10.39
N SER A 44 24.09 -61.94 11.44
CA SER A 44 22.63 -62.04 11.60
C SER A 44 22.14 -61.86 13.07
N THR A 45 20.83 -61.60 13.25
CA THR A 45 19.93 -62.03 14.38
C THR A 45 19.97 -61.46 15.82
N SER A 46 18.74 -61.26 16.33
CA SER A 46 18.19 -61.37 17.71
C SER A 46 18.34 -60.25 18.78
N SER A 47 17.16 -59.90 19.32
CA SER A 47 16.77 -59.01 20.45
C SER A 47 16.97 -59.65 21.85
N PRO A 48 16.52 -59.09 23.00
CA PRO A 48 15.93 -57.76 23.30
C PRO A 48 16.50 -57.03 24.57
N LYS A 49 15.85 -55.90 24.95
CA LYS A 49 16.02 -55.01 26.15
C LYS A 49 15.64 -55.69 27.50
N PRO A 50 15.57 -55.01 28.70
CA PRO A 50 15.92 -53.62 29.13
C PRO A 50 16.68 -53.49 30.49
N LEU A 51 17.05 -52.27 30.92
CA LEU A 51 16.64 -51.57 32.19
C LEU A 51 17.58 -50.41 32.63
N VAL A 52 17.17 -49.70 33.69
CA VAL A 52 17.54 -48.31 34.06
C VAL A 52 18.47 -48.26 35.27
N SER A 53 19.40 -47.30 35.32
CA SER A 53 19.90 -46.72 36.59
C SER A 53 20.42 -45.28 36.42
N PHE A 54 20.35 -44.53 37.52
CA PHE A 54 20.69 -43.09 37.67
C PHE A 54 21.94 -42.96 38.61
N PRO A 55 22.46 -41.76 38.97
CA PRO A 55 23.87 -41.44 38.74
C PRO A 55 24.73 -41.40 40.02
N SER A 56 26.05 -41.15 39.89
CA SER A 56 26.87 -40.58 40.99
C SER A 56 28.16 -39.86 40.52
N PRO A 57 28.75 -38.97 41.34
CA PRO A 57 29.73 -37.98 40.90
C PRO A 57 31.09 -37.97 41.63
N SER A 58 32.17 -37.72 40.90
CA SER A 58 33.50 -37.31 41.40
C SER A 58 34.45 -37.08 40.21
N SER A 59 35.54 -36.33 40.23
CA SER A 59 36.00 -35.14 40.94
C SER A 59 37.45 -34.91 40.47
N ALA A 60 37.82 -33.68 40.09
CA ALA A 60 39.20 -33.15 39.99
C ALA A 60 40.29 -33.95 39.23
N ASN A 61 40.86 -33.34 38.17
CA ASN A 61 42.11 -32.59 38.38
C ASN A 61 42.47 -31.57 37.27
N ARG A 62 43.34 -30.63 37.62
CA ARG A 62 43.87 -29.48 36.86
C ARG A 62 45.18 -29.88 36.12
N PRO A 63 45.73 -29.11 35.13
CA PRO A 63 46.03 -27.68 35.25
C PRO A 63 45.86 -26.77 34.01
N ARG A 64 46.24 -25.50 34.24
CA ARG A 64 46.05 -24.29 33.42
C ARG A 64 46.80 -24.30 32.08
N SER A 65 46.17 -23.70 31.07
CA SER A 65 46.81 -22.63 30.28
C SER A 65 45.78 -21.55 29.92
N SER A 66 46.27 -20.37 29.57
CA SER A 66 45.52 -19.11 29.46
C SER A 66 44.90 -18.86 28.09
N TYR A 67 43.67 -18.34 28.04
CA TYR A 67 43.32 -17.17 27.21
C TYR A 67 41.95 -16.60 27.65
N VAL A 68 41.84 -15.27 27.78
CA VAL A 68 40.61 -14.59 28.22
C VAL A 68 39.71 -14.36 27.00
N GLY A 69 38.60 -15.11 26.93
CA GLY A 69 37.52 -14.90 25.95
C GLY A 69 36.19 -14.63 26.64
N ALA A 70 35.86 -13.35 26.85
CA ALA A 70 34.58 -12.94 27.43
C ALA A 70 33.43 -13.22 26.45
N GLY A 71 32.79 -14.39 26.59
CA GLY A 71 31.70 -14.82 25.70
C GLY A 71 30.43 -13.96 25.82
N PRO A 72 29.65 -13.80 24.72
CA PRO A 72 28.49 -12.91 24.68
C PRO A 72 27.25 -13.52 25.37
N ARG A 73 27.28 -13.61 26.71
CA ARG A 73 26.12 -14.05 27.53
C ARG A 73 25.32 -12.90 28.16
N ALA A 74 25.85 -11.68 28.20
CA ALA A 74 25.12 -10.51 28.72
C ALA A 74 24.04 -9.97 27.74
N ALA A 75 24.20 -10.19 26.43
CA ALA A 75 23.31 -9.62 25.41
C ALA A 75 21.93 -10.31 25.32
N THR A 76 21.82 -11.57 25.74
CA THR A 76 20.55 -12.33 25.70
C THR A 76 19.62 -12.01 26.87
N ALA A 77 20.15 -11.60 28.03
CA ALA A 77 19.32 -11.22 29.19
C ALA A 77 18.64 -9.85 29.01
N ALA A 78 19.27 -8.93 28.27
CA ALA A 78 18.67 -7.62 27.94
C ALA A 78 17.52 -7.72 26.92
N ALA A 79 17.50 -8.76 26.08
CA ALA A 79 16.45 -8.98 25.09
C ALA A 79 15.16 -9.58 25.69
N SER A 80 15.22 -10.21 26.87
CA SER A 80 14.07 -10.77 27.59
C SER A 80 13.34 -9.77 28.50
N ALA A 81 13.82 -8.52 28.62
CA ALA A 81 13.24 -7.52 29.51
C ALA A 81 12.10 -6.68 28.88
N SER A 82 11.94 -6.71 27.56
CA SER A 82 10.77 -6.16 26.88
C SER A 82 9.65 -7.21 26.88
N GLY A 83 8.60 -6.98 27.67
CA GLY A 83 7.38 -7.79 27.62
C GLY A 83 6.69 -7.73 26.25
N PRO A 84 5.70 -8.60 25.97
CA PRO A 84 5.05 -8.70 24.67
C PRO A 84 4.30 -7.39 24.33
N ALA A 85 4.90 -6.56 23.50
CA ALA A 85 4.27 -5.36 22.97
C ALA A 85 3.21 -5.77 21.91
N PHE A 86 2.08 -5.06 21.89
CA PHE A 86 0.97 -5.39 21.00
C PHE A 86 1.37 -5.28 19.52
N ALA A 87 1.50 -6.44 18.85
CA ALA A 87 2.14 -6.54 17.54
C ALA A 87 1.26 -6.04 16.38
N HIS A 88 -0.02 -5.72 16.65
CA HIS A 88 -1.01 -5.39 15.63
C HIS A 88 -1.50 -3.94 15.70
N ASN A 89 -0.90 -3.12 16.57
CA ASN A 89 -1.29 -1.74 16.83
C ASN A 89 -1.40 -0.89 15.54
N ALA A 90 -0.43 -1.00 14.64
CA ALA A 90 -0.43 -0.24 13.38
C ALA A 90 -1.56 -0.61 12.41
N ARG A 91 -2.09 -1.85 12.45
CA ARG A 91 -3.23 -2.26 11.60
C ARG A 91 -4.54 -1.72 12.14
N LEU A 92 -4.71 -1.75 13.45
CA LEU A 92 -5.89 -1.20 14.11
C LEU A 92 -5.89 0.33 14.06
N ALA A 93 -4.74 0.99 14.23
CA ALA A 93 -4.62 2.43 14.01
C ALA A 93 -5.04 2.84 12.58
N ALA A 94 -4.63 2.08 11.56
CA ALA A 94 -5.02 2.35 10.17
C ALA A 94 -6.53 2.19 9.89
N ALA A 95 -7.27 1.50 10.77
CA ALA A 95 -8.72 1.33 10.69
C ALA A 95 -9.46 2.35 11.58
N LEU A 96 -9.07 2.42 12.86
CA LEU A 96 -9.79 3.13 13.90
C LEU A 96 -9.43 4.62 13.98
N VAL A 97 -8.23 5.06 13.57
CA VAL A 97 -7.89 6.49 13.59
C VAL A 97 -8.67 7.28 12.54
N PRO A 98 -8.81 6.83 11.26
CA PRO A 98 -9.67 7.52 10.30
C PRO A 98 -11.16 7.45 10.70
N ALA A 99 -11.61 6.33 11.27
CA ALA A 99 -12.95 6.21 11.82
C ALA A 99 -13.20 7.23 12.95
N ALA A 100 -12.28 7.35 13.92
CA ALA A 100 -12.36 8.34 14.99
C ALA A 100 -12.35 9.78 14.48
N ALA A 101 -11.54 10.07 13.44
CA ALA A 101 -11.52 11.39 12.82
C ALA A 101 -12.85 11.74 12.14
N PHE A 102 -13.48 10.78 11.45
CA PHE A 102 -14.80 10.96 10.85
C PHE A 102 -15.91 11.10 11.91
N LEU A 103 -15.84 10.32 13.00
CA LEU A 103 -16.74 10.46 14.15
C LEU A 103 -16.63 11.86 14.77
N LEU A 104 -15.40 12.39 14.97
CA LEU A 104 -15.19 13.76 15.45
C LEU A 104 -15.81 14.81 14.53
N ASP A 105 -15.72 14.62 13.21
CA ASP A 105 -16.32 15.52 12.21
C ASP A 105 -17.86 15.48 12.26
N LEU A 106 -18.47 14.28 12.26
CA LEU A 106 -19.92 14.09 12.42
C LEU A 106 -20.47 14.63 13.75
N GLY A 107 -19.69 14.47 14.83
CA GLY A 107 -20.05 14.88 16.19
C GLY A 107 -19.85 16.37 16.44
N GLY A 108 -18.98 17.03 15.66
CA GLY A 108 -18.68 18.44 15.74
C GLY A 108 -18.12 18.89 17.10
N LEU A 109 -18.34 20.16 17.41
CA LEU A 109 -17.84 20.82 18.63
C LEU A 109 -18.19 20.10 19.95
N PRO A 110 -19.41 19.60 20.22
CA PRO A 110 -19.73 19.00 21.52
C PRO A 110 -18.95 17.70 21.76
N VAL A 111 -18.87 16.83 20.74
CA VAL A 111 -18.11 15.57 20.82
C VAL A 111 -16.60 15.85 20.95
N PHE A 112 -16.09 16.81 20.18
CA PHE A 112 -14.68 17.25 20.29
C PHE A 112 -14.35 17.79 21.69
N ALA A 113 -15.20 18.65 22.27
CA ALA A 113 -14.98 19.22 23.59
C ALA A 113 -14.97 18.16 24.70
N VAL A 114 -15.92 17.22 24.69
CA VAL A 114 -16.00 16.13 25.66
C VAL A 114 -14.76 15.24 25.58
N LEU A 115 -14.32 14.85 24.37
CA LEU A 115 -13.14 14.03 24.19
C LEU A 115 -11.84 14.78 24.54
N ALA A 116 -11.72 16.06 24.22
CA ALA A 116 -10.55 16.87 24.57
C ALA A 116 -10.38 17.00 26.09
N ILE A 117 -11.47 17.28 26.82
CA ILE A 117 -11.46 17.36 28.29
C ILE A 117 -11.17 15.97 28.90
N GLY A 118 -11.81 14.92 28.38
CA GLY A 118 -11.60 13.54 28.84
C GLY A 118 -10.17 13.05 28.64
N LEU A 119 -9.56 13.33 27.49
CA LEU A 119 -8.16 12.99 27.21
C LEU A 119 -7.18 13.82 28.05
N ALA A 120 -7.46 15.11 28.29
CA ALA A 120 -6.65 15.93 29.18
C ALA A 120 -6.68 15.41 30.62
N ALA A 121 -7.86 15.00 31.12
CA ALA A 121 -8.01 14.37 32.42
C ALA A 121 -7.32 13.00 32.51
N ALA A 122 -7.47 12.14 31.48
CA ALA A 122 -6.80 10.85 31.41
C ALA A 122 -5.26 10.97 31.38
N TYR A 123 -4.74 11.99 30.67
CA TYR A 123 -3.31 12.31 30.63
C TYR A 123 -2.79 12.81 31.99
N LEU A 124 -3.54 13.69 32.67
CA LEU A 124 -3.19 14.16 34.01
C LEU A 124 -3.15 13.00 35.02
N LEU A 125 -4.13 12.09 34.96
CA LEU A 125 -4.16 10.90 35.83
C LEU A 125 -3.01 9.92 35.54
N ASP A 126 -2.62 9.73 34.28
CA ASP A 126 -1.44 8.90 33.93
C ASP A 126 -0.12 9.56 34.36
N ALA A 127 0.00 10.89 34.22
CA ALA A 127 1.13 11.66 34.74
C ALA A 127 1.27 11.54 36.27
N LEU A 128 0.14 11.49 36.99
CA LEU A 128 0.05 11.20 38.43
C LEU A 128 0.22 9.71 38.79
N GLN A 129 0.53 8.84 37.81
CA GLN A 129 0.65 7.38 37.94
C GLN A 129 -0.64 6.64 38.38
N LEU A 130 -1.80 7.30 38.34
CA LEU A 130 -3.11 6.72 38.65
C LEU A 130 -3.67 5.94 37.46
N ARG A 131 -3.00 4.84 37.09
CA ARG A 131 -3.25 4.05 35.87
C ARG A 131 -4.71 3.56 35.74
N GLN A 132 -5.31 3.10 36.85
CA GLN A 132 -6.71 2.68 36.86
C GLN A 132 -7.66 3.87 36.65
N GLY A 133 -7.38 5.03 37.26
CA GLY A 133 -8.12 6.26 37.03
C GLY A 133 -8.09 6.69 35.56
N SER A 134 -6.89 6.74 34.97
CA SER A 134 -6.72 7.05 33.53
C SER A 134 -7.54 6.11 32.63
N PHE A 135 -7.51 4.80 32.90
CA PHE A 135 -8.31 3.80 32.18
C PHE A 135 -9.82 4.08 32.26
N PHE A 136 -10.36 4.30 33.46
CA PHE A 136 -11.79 4.59 33.62
C PHE A 136 -12.19 5.94 33.02
N THR A 137 -11.32 6.95 33.07
CA THR A 137 -11.56 8.25 32.43
C THR A 137 -11.64 8.15 30.90
N VAL A 138 -10.83 7.30 30.25
CA VAL A 138 -10.95 7.07 28.79
C VAL A 138 -12.32 6.47 28.44
N TRP A 139 -12.78 5.46 29.18
CA TRP A 139 -14.10 4.86 28.95
C TRP A 139 -15.26 5.82 29.26
N ALA A 140 -15.16 6.59 30.34
CA ALA A 140 -16.15 7.61 30.68
C ALA A 140 -16.23 8.72 29.62
N ALA A 141 -15.08 9.13 29.05
CA ALA A 141 -15.03 10.12 27.98
C ALA A 141 -15.67 9.61 26.67
N LEU A 142 -15.46 8.34 26.32
CA LEU A 142 -16.13 7.71 25.17
C LEU A 142 -17.65 7.60 25.38
N LEU A 143 -18.11 7.15 26.56
CA LEU A 143 -19.53 7.10 26.89
C LEU A 143 -20.18 8.49 26.85
N ALA A 144 -19.51 9.51 27.39
CA ALA A 144 -20.00 10.88 27.35
C ALA A 144 -19.99 11.46 25.92
N ALA A 145 -19.06 11.04 25.06
CA ALA A 145 -19.04 11.39 23.65
C ALA A 145 -20.22 10.76 22.89
N ASP A 146 -20.54 9.48 23.15
CA ASP A 146 -21.71 8.81 22.60
C ASP A 146 -23.02 9.50 23.03
N VAL A 147 -23.12 9.98 24.28
CA VAL A 147 -24.23 10.84 24.72
C VAL A 147 -24.24 12.18 23.98
N ALA A 148 -23.08 12.82 23.77
CA ALA A 148 -22.98 14.08 23.04
C ALA A 148 -23.38 13.96 21.55
N PHE A 149 -23.20 12.78 20.92
CA PHE A 149 -23.69 12.52 19.55
C PHE A 149 -25.21 12.66 19.41
N PHE A 150 -26.00 12.25 20.41
CA PHE A 150 -27.46 12.43 20.40
C PHE A 150 -27.89 13.89 20.31
N PHE A 151 -27.07 14.81 20.85
CA PHE A 151 -27.33 16.25 20.85
C PHE A 151 -26.66 16.98 19.67
N SER A 152 -25.98 16.27 18.75
CA SER A 152 -25.39 16.87 17.55
C SER A 152 -26.47 17.20 16.50
N ALA A 153 -26.38 18.39 15.90
CA ALA A 153 -27.34 18.89 14.91
C ALA A 153 -27.46 18.00 13.67
N SER A 154 -26.39 17.30 13.30
CA SER A 154 -26.36 16.38 12.15
C SER A 154 -27.31 15.19 12.36
N LEU A 155 -27.38 14.66 13.58
CA LEU A 155 -28.21 13.49 13.92
C LEU A 155 -29.65 13.87 14.27
N SER A 156 -29.90 15.04 14.86
CA SER A 156 -31.27 15.51 15.11
C SER A 156 -32.02 15.81 13.80
N SER A 157 -31.31 16.31 12.78
CA SER A 157 -31.83 16.44 11.42
C SER A 157 -32.15 15.08 10.79
N ALA A 158 -31.25 14.09 10.91
CA ALA A 158 -31.50 12.74 10.41
C ALA A 158 -32.66 12.03 11.12
N ALA A 159 -32.82 12.25 12.43
CA ALA A 159 -33.91 11.71 13.24
C ALA A 159 -35.29 12.16 12.74
N ALA A 160 -35.40 13.42 12.32
CA ALA A 160 -36.63 13.98 11.75
C ALA A 160 -37.00 13.36 10.39
N ALA A 161 -36.03 12.87 9.62
CA ALA A 161 -36.27 12.17 8.36
C ALA A 161 -36.62 10.69 8.55
N SER A 162 -35.91 9.98 9.44
CA SER A 162 -36.14 8.55 9.67
C SER A 162 -35.52 8.02 10.98
N LEU A 163 -36.38 7.83 11.99
CA LEU A 163 -36.00 7.24 13.28
C LEU A 163 -35.22 5.91 13.17
N PRO A 164 -35.64 4.87 12.42
CA PRO A 164 -34.93 3.59 12.42
C PRO A 164 -33.52 3.66 11.81
N LEU A 165 -33.32 4.48 10.78
CA LEU A 165 -32.00 4.69 10.19
C LEU A 165 -31.09 5.48 11.14
N THR A 166 -31.63 6.44 11.88
CA THR A 166 -30.88 7.19 12.90
C THR A 166 -30.47 6.29 14.06
N VAL A 167 -31.34 5.39 14.52
CA VAL A 167 -30.99 4.39 15.54
C VAL A 167 -29.89 3.45 15.05
N LEU A 168 -29.95 2.98 13.79
CA LEU A 168 -28.89 2.14 13.20
C LEU A 168 -27.57 2.90 13.04
N ALA A 169 -27.61 4.18 12.65
CA ALA A 169 -26.41 5.03 12.56
C ALA A 169 -25.78 5.28 13.94
N LEU A 170 -26.59 5.56 14.97
CA LEU A 170 -26.15 5.67 16.36
C LEU A 170 -25.52 4.37 16.88
N LEU A 171 -26.12 3.22 16.57
CA LEU A 171 -25.56 1.91 16.93
C LEU A 171 -24.20 1.66 16.26
N LEU A 172 -24.03 2.05 14.98
CA LEU A 172 -22.73 1.95 14.30
C LEU A 172 -21.70 2.90 14.92
N CYS A 173 -22.08 4.14 15.25
CA CYS A 173 -21.20 5.08 15.95
C CYS A 173 -20.78 4.51 17.32
N ALA A 174 -21.74 4.08 18.15
CA ALA A 174 -21.47 3.50 19.46
C ALA A 174 -20.64 2.19 19.39
N GLU A 175 -20.88 1.32 18.40
CA GLU A 175 -20.02 0.14 18.15
C GLU A 175 -18.58 0.58 17.87
N THR A 176 -18.38 1.60 17.04
CA THR A 176 -17.04 2.07 16.68
C THR A 176 -16.34 2.83 17.81
N SER A 177 -17.06 3.65 18.60
CA SER A 177 -16.59 4.20 19.89
C SER A 177 -16.16 3.09 20.84
N PHE A 178 -16.96 2.03 20.98
CA PHE A 178 -16.65 0.88 21.81
C PHE A 178 -15.39 0.13 21.32
N LEU A 179 -15.23 -0.09 20.01
CA LEU A 179 -14.02 -0.69 19.44
C LEU A 179 -12.77 0.20 19.65
N ILE A 180 -12.91 1.53 19.61
CA ILE A 180 -11.84 2.46 19.99
C ILE A 180 -11.49 2.30 21.48
N GLY A 181 -12.49 2.17 22.36
CA GLY A 181 -12.29 1.89 23.79
C GLY A 181 -11.58 0.57 24.07
N VAL A 182 -11.95 -0.50 23.35
CA VAL A 182 -11.25 -1.80 23.42
C VAL A 182 -9.81 -1.68 22.93
N TRP A 183 -9.56 -0.95 21.84
CA TRP A 183 -8.21 -0.71 21.32
C TRP A 183 -7.34 0.13 22.27
N ALA A 184 -7.92 1.13 22.94
CA ALA A 184 -7.28 1.90 24.00
C ALA A 184 -6.97 1.03 25.23
N SER A 185 -7.90 0.15 25.63
CA SER A 185 -7.72 -0.80 26.73
C SER A 185 -6.50 -1.70 26.54
N LEU A 186 -6.24 -2.15 25.31
CA LEU A 186 -5.05 -2.95 24.96
C LEU A 186 -3.71 -2.19 25.10
N GLN A 187 -3.70 -0.86 25.24
CA GLN A 187 -2.45 -0.10 25.46
C GLN A 187 -1.99 -0.16 26.92
N PHE A 188 -2.90 -0.43 27.87
CA PHE A 188 -2.57 -0.47 29.30
C PHE A 188 -1.82 -1.75 29.68
N ARG A 189 -0.49 -1.64 29.82
CA ARG A 189 0.42 -2.75 30.16
C ARG A 189 0.05 -3.50 31.46
N TRP A 190 -0.64 -2.85 32.39
CA TRP A 190 -1.15 -3.49 33.61
C TRP A 190 -2.19 -4.58 33.29
N ILE A 191 -3.16 -4.29 32.41
CA ILE A 191 -4.19 -5.25 31.97
C ILE A 191 -3.55 -6.44 31.23
N GLN A 192 -2.55 -6.17 30.39
CA GLN A 192 -1.77 -7.19 29.66
C GLN A 192 -1.08 -8.21 30.58
N LEU A 193 -0.69 -7.80 31.80
CA LEU A 193 0.05 -8.63 32.74
C LEU A 193 -0.87 -9.40 33.69
N GLU A 194 -1.97 -8.80 34.16
CA GLU A 194 -2.88 -9.47 35.09
C GLU A 194 -3.85 -10.43 34.40
N ASN A 195 -4.37 -10.07 33.21
CA ASN A 195 -5.48 -10.80 32.58
C ASN A 195 -5.19 -11.17 31.11
N PRO A 196 -4.18 -12.01 30.83
CA PRO A 196 -3.76 -12.33 29.46
C PRO A 196 -4.86 -13.01 28.61
N THR A 197 -5.78 -13.74 29.23
CA THR A 197 -6.93 -14.37 28.57
C THR A 197 -7.94 -13.34 28.07
N ILE A 198 -8.28 -12.34 28.90
CA ILE A 198 -9.16 -11.23 28.53
C ILE A 198 -8.53 -10.43 27.38
N VAL A 199 -7.23 -10.15 27.48
CA VAL A 199 -6.47 -9.38 26.48
C VAL A 199 -6.44 -10.10 25.12
N ALA A 200 -6.31 -11.43 25.11
CA ALA A 200 -6.45 -12.24 23.89
C ALA A 200 -7.89 -12.24 23.34
N ALA A 201 -8.91 -12.25 24.20
CA ALA A 201 -10.31 -12.14 23.78
C ALA A 201 -10.63 -10.76 23.19
N LEU A 202 -10.08 -9.68 23.75
CA LEU A 202 -10.18 -8.32 23.20
C LEU A 202 -9.43 -8.18 21.86
N GLU A 203 -8.28 -8.83 21.69
CA GLU A 203 -7.60 -8.92 20.38
C GLU A 203 -8.48 -9.62 19.34
N ARG A 204 -9.11 -10.75 19.69
CA ARG A 204 -10.07 -11.46 18.81
C ARG A 204 -11.30 -10.62 18.48
N LEU A 205 -11.88 -9.93 19.47
CA LEU A 205 -13.05 -9.06 19.29
C LEU A 205 -12.76 -7.94 18.29
N LEU A 206 -11.63 -7.25 18.43
CA LEU A 206 -11.21 -6.22 17.47
C LEU A 206 -11.01 -6.81 16.07
N PHE A 207 -10.35 -7.96 15.94
CA PHE A 207 -10.15 -8.61 14.64
C PHE A 207 -11.46 -9.11 14.02
N ALA A 208 -12.48 -9.44 14.83
CA ALA A 208 -13.78 -9.89 14.36
C ALA A 208 -14.69 -8.74 13.90
N CYS A 209 -14.78 -7.64 14.67
CA CYS A 209 -15.74 -6.56 14.43
C CYS A 209 -15.20 -5.42 13.54
N VAL A 210 -13.93 -5.04 13.66
CA VAL A 210 -13.34 -3.94 12.86
C VAL A 210 -13.50 -4.13 11.34
N PRO A 211 -13.38 -5.36 10.76
CA PRO A 211 -13.59 -5.57 9.32
C PRO A 211 -15.03 -5.43 8.82
N ILE A 212 -15.98 -5.22 9.73
CA ILE A 212 -17.40 -4.99 9.45
C ILE A 212 -17.70 -3.50 9.65
N ALA A 213 -17.39 -2.95 10.83
CA ALA A 213 -17.73 -1.58 11.20
C ALA A 213 -16.90 -0.51 10.45
N ALA A 214 -15.58 -0.72 10.28
CA ALA A 214 -14.72 0.26 9.60
C ALA A 214 -15.06 0.47 8.10
N PRO A 215 -15.28 -0.57 7.27
CA PRO A 215 -15.69 -0.35 5.88
C PRO A 215 -17.03 0.38 5.76
N ALA A 216 -17.97 0.18 6.69
CA ALA A 216 -19.24 0.91 6.71
C ALA A 216 -19.02 2.42 6.97
N LEU A 217 -18.28 2.79 8.02
CA LEU A 217 -17.94 4.20 8.29
C LEU A 217 -17.14 4.84 7.16
N PHE A 218 -16.15 4.13 6.59
CA PHE A 218 -15.33 4.66 5.50
C PHE A 218 -16.17 4.91 4.24
N THR A 219 -17.17 4.06 3.99
CA THR A 219 -18.15 4.27 2.92
C THR A 219 -19.01 5.49 3.20
N TRP A 220 -19.53 5.63 4.42
CA TRP A 220 -20.33 6.81 4.80
C TRP A 220 -19.54 8.11 4.58
N ALA A 221 -18.30 8.18 5.10
CA ALA A 221 -17.42 9.33 4.95
C ALA A 221 -17.12 9.69 3.47
N LEU A 222 -16.88 8.68 2.63
CA LEU A 222 -16.63 8.91 1.21
C LEU A 222 -17.90 9.31 0.44
N VAL A 223 -19.04 8.72 0.79
CA VAL A 223 -20.35 9.05 0.22
C VAL A 223 -20.78 10.47 0.56
N SER A 224 -20.49 10.98 1.76
CA SER A 224 -20.72 12.40 2.10
C SER A 224 -19.90 13.38 1.26
N ALA A 225 -18.79 12.93 0.64
CA ALA A 225 -17.96 13.76 -0.23
C ALA A 225 -18.21 13.55 -1.74
N VAL A 226 -18.61 12.35 -2.16
CA VAL A 226 -18.67 11.94 -3.59
C VAL A 226 -20.09 11.56 -4.05
N GLY A 227 -21.04 11.42 -3.12
CA GLY A 227 -22.42 11.04 -3.39
C GLY A 227 -22.66 9.53 -3.50
N MET A 228 -23.95 9.17 -3.63
CA MET A 228 -24.43 7.78 -3.50
C MET A 228 -24.21 6.89 -4.73
N ALA A 229 -24.05 7.45 -5.93
CA ALA A 229 -24.11 6.69 -7.19
C ALA A 229 -23.11 5.51 -7.24
N ASN A 230 -21.87 5.74 -6.81
CA ASN A 230 -20.80 4.73 -6.84
C ASN A 230 -20.54 4.06 -5.47
N ALA A 231 -21.41 4.30 -4.47
CA ALA A 231 -21.19 3.91 -3.08
C ALA A 231 -20.88 2.42 -2.89
N SER A 232 -21.55 1.54 -3.65
CA SER A 232 -21.36 0.08 -3.56
C SER A 232 -19.97 -0.38 -3.98
N TYR A 233 -19.35 0.28 -4.96
CA TYR A 233 -17.99 -0.06 -5.43
C TYR A 233 -16.93 0.38 -4.43
N TYR A 234 -17.12 1.54 -3.80
CA TYR A 234 -16.28 1.99 -2.69
C TYR A 234 -16.37 1.03 -1.50
N PHE A 235 -17.60 0.66 -1.11
CA PHE A 235 -17.83 -0.28 -0.02
C PHE A 235 -17.20 -1.65 -0.27
N ALA A 236 -17.39 -2.24 -1.47
CA ALA A 236 -16.70 -3.47 -1.86
C ALA A 236 -15.17 -3.34 -1.77
N THR A 237 -14.62 -2.20 -2.19
CA THR A 237 -13.17 -1.92 -2.12
C THR A 237 -12.68 -1.87 -0.67
N PHE A 238 -13.39 -1.17 0.22
CA PHE A 238 -13.05 -1.15 1.64
C PHE A 238 -13.16 -2.55 2.26
N CYS A 239 -14.24 -3.29 1.99
CA CYS A 239 -14.41 -4.68 2.46
C CYS A 239 -13.24 -5.58 2.03
N MET A 240 -12.78 -5.51 0.77
CA MET A 240 -11.61 -6.25 0.29
C MET A 240 -10.32 -5.85 1.03
N VAL A 241 -10.09 -4.54 1.25
CA VAL A 241 -8.91 -4.04 1.99
C VAL A 241 -8.93 -4.52 3.45
N PHE A 242 -10.06 -4.40 4.14
CA PHE A 242 -10.18 -4.82 5.53
C PHE A 242 -10.08 -6.35 5.69
N TYR A 243 -10.65 -7.13 4.77
CA TYR A 243 -10.46 -8.58 4.72
C TYR A 243 -8.99 -8.98 4.58
N TRP A 244 -8.22 -8.29 3.73
CA TRP A 244 -6.78 -8.53 3.59
C TRP A 244 -5.99 -8.22 4.87
N LEU A 245 -6.37 -7.15 5.57
CA LEU A 245 -5.69 -6.71 6.79
C LEU A 245 -5.96 -7.65 7.97
N PHE A 246 -7.20 -8.11 8.14
CA PHE A 246 -7.66 -8.78 9.36
C PHE A 246 -7.99 -10.27 9.18
N SER A 247 -8.67 -10.68 8.10
CA SER A 247 -9.26 -12.03 7.94
C SER A 247 -8.29 -13.12 7.48
N ILE A 248 -7.09 -12.76 7.02
CA ILE A 248 -6.00 -13.72 6.77
C ILE A 248 -5.50 -14.25 8.13
N PRO A 249 -5.29 -15.57 8.33
CA PRO A 249 -4.90 -16.12 9.62
C PRO A 249 -3.58 -15.50 10.13
N ARG A 250 -3.61 -15.05 11.39
CA ARG A 250 -2.49 -14.44 12.12
C ARG A 250 -2.39 -15.03 13.51
N ARG A 251 -1.16 -15.19 14.00
CA ARG A 251 -0.86 -15.59 15.38
C ARG A 251 -1.23 -14.45 16.34
N SER A 252 -1.87 -14.77 17.45
CA SER A 252 -2.17 -13.80 18.53
C SER A 252 -0.90 -13.18 19.11
N SER A 253 -0.99 -11.90 19.53
CA SER A 253 0.10 -11.21 20.23
C SER A 253 0.33 -11.72 21.66
N PHE A 254 -0.66 -12.40 22.26
CA PHE A 254 -0.70 -12.69 23.69
C PHE A 254 -0.69 -14.19 24.04
N ASN A 255 -0.67 -15.08 23.04
CA ASN A 255 -0.55 -16.52 23.25
C ASN A 255 0.92 -16.92 23.49
N SER A 256 1.23 -17.53 24.63
CA SER A 256 2.60 -17.65 25.18
C SER A 256 3.47 -18.79 24.59
N ARG A 257 2.99 -19.48 23.54
CA ARG A 257 3.69 -20.63 22.97
C ARG A 257 4.95 -20.21 22.20
N LYS A 258 6.04 -20.99 22.34
CA LYS A 258 7.34 -20.70 21.72
C LYS A 258 7.21 -20.33 20.23
N GLN A 259 7.77 -19.18 19.86
CA GLN A 259 7.68 -18.55 18.54
C GLN A 259 8.08 -19.45 17.35
N ASP A 260 8.91 -20.47 17.60
CA ASP A 260 9.43 -21.42 16.62
C ASP A 260 8.53 -22.66 16.36
N ALA A 261 7.39 -22.81 17.04
CA ALA A 261 6.46 -23.91 16.77
C ALA A 261 5.74 -23.72 15.40
N PRO A 262 5.43 -24.80 14.66
CA PRO A 262 4.47 -24.72 13.56
C PRO A 262 3.10 -24.28 14.10
N MET A 263 2.40 -23.43 13.34
CA MET A 263 1.11 -22.88 13.76
C MET A 263 0.08 -24.01 13.80
N LEU A 264 -0.49 -24.28 14.98
CA LEU A 264 -1.65 -25.17 15.12
C LEU A 264 -2.94 -24.38 14.91
N ASP A 265 -4.00 -25.04 14.45
CA ASP A 265 -5.30 -24.43 14.12
C ASP A 265 -5.92 -23.62 15.28
N SER A 266 -5.51 -23.89 16.53
CA SER A 266 -5.91 -23.18 17.75
C SER A 266 -5.23 -21.82 17.98
N ASP A 267 -4.13 -21.53 17.27
CA ASP A 267 -3.23 -20.41 17.61
C ASP A 267 -3.52 -19.14 16.79
N GLY A 268 -4.53 -19.20 15.91
CA GLY A 268 -5.03 -18.06 15.13
C GLY A 268 -5.94 -17.14 15.95
N ILE A 269 -5.88 -15.83 15.68
CA ILE A 269 -6.76 -14.83 16.35
C ILE A 269 -8.24 -15.10 16.01
N LEU A 270 -8.54 -15.40 14.76
CA LEU A 270 -9.89 -15.65 14.25
C LEU A 270 -10.17 -17.15 14.13
N GLY A 271 -11.38 -17.57 14.49
CA GLY A 271 -11.85 -18.93 14.28
C GLY A 271 -12.48 -19.14 12.90
N PRO A 272 -12.98 -20.37 12.62
CA PRO A 272 -13.70 -20.70 11.39
C PRO A 272 -14.96 -19.84 11.18
N LEU A 273 -15.71 -19.57 12.27
CA LEU A 273 -16.97 -18.83 12.20
C LEU A 273 -16.75 -17.37 11.80
N GLU A 274 -15.82 -16.66 12.45
CA GLU A 274 -15.52 -15.27 12.08
C GLU A 274 -14.93 -15.19 10.66
N SER A 275 -14.07 -16.14 10.30
CA SER A 275 -13.52 -16.24 8.95
C SER A 275 -14.59 -16.49 7.88
N CYS A 276 -15.65 -17.24 8.22
CA CYS A 276 -16.82 -17.45 7.37
C CYS A 276 -17.69 -16.18 7.27
N VAL A 277 -17.99 -15.53 8.40
CA VAL A 277 -18.74 -14.25 8.42
C VAL A 277 -18.03 -13.18 7.59
N HIS A 278 -16.72 -12.99 7.75
CA HIS A 278 -15.93 -12.05 6.93
C HIS A 278 -15.95 -12.41 5.44
N SER A 279 -15.93 -13.71 5.13
CA SER A 279 -15.99 -14.22 3.76
C SER A 279 -17.34 -13.91 3.10
N LEU A 280 -18.45 -14.16 3.81
CA LEU A 280 -19.80 -13.83 3.33
C LEU A 280 -20.01 -12.31 3.25
N TYR A 281 -19.48 -11.56 4.21
CA TYR A 281 -19.59 -10.09 4.27
C TYR A 281 -19.00 -9.43 3.01
N VAL A 282 -17.79 -9.82 2.64
CA VAL A 282 -17.08 -9.30 1.45
C VAL A 282 -17.78 -9.63 0.14
N LEU A 283 -18.39 -10.82 0.03
CA LEU A 283 -19.05 -11.27 -1.20
C LEU A 283 -20.46 -10.68 -1.39
N PHE A 284 -21.28 -10.70 -0.33
CA PHE A 284 -22.72 -10.48 -0.47
C PHE A 284 -23.18 -9.09 -0.04
N VAL A 285 -22.58 -8.48 0.99
CA VAL A 285 -23.12 -7.24 1.56
C VAL A 285 -22.97 -6.04 0.60
N PRO A 286 -21.87 -5.88 -0.17
CA PRO A 286 -21.82 -4.87 -1.24
C PRO A 286 -22.87 -5.09 -2.33
N VAL A 287 -23.13 -6.34 -2.72
CA VAL A 287 -24.14 -6.71 -3.73
C VAL A 287 -25.55 -6.38 -3.23
N LEU A 288 -25.87 -6.74 -1.98
CA LEU A 288 -27.14 -6.40 -1.33
C LEU A 288 -27.31 -4.87 -1.21
N PHE A 289 -26.26 -4.14 -0.83
CA PHE A 289 -26.29 -2.69 -0.73
C PHE A 289 -26.53 -2.03 -2.10
N HIS A 290 -25.90 -2.53 -3.18
CA HIS A 290 -26.19 -2.09 -4.54
C HIS A 290 -27.63 -2.41 -4.96
N ALA A 291 -28.09 -3.64 -4.70
CA ALA A 291 -29.45 -4.08 -5.01
C ALA A 291 -30.53 -3.22 -4.31
N VAL A 292 -30.35 -2.90 -3.03
CA VAL A 292 -31.31 -2.09 -2.26
C VAL A 292 -31.29 -0.62 -2.69
N SER A 293 -30.11 -0.05 -2.95
CA SER A 293 -29.96 1.36 -3.38
C SER A 293 -30.48 1.59 -4.80
N HIS A 294 -30.21 0.66 -5.73
CA HIS A 294 -30.58 0.77 -7.14
C HIS A 294 -31.80 -0.07 -7.52
N ARG A 295 -32.66 -0.45 -6.55
CA ARG A 295 -33.78 -1.40 -6.72
C ARG A 295 -34.71 -1.12 -7.90
N ALA A 296 -34.88 0.14 -8.28
CA ALA A 296 -35.73 0.57 -9.40
C ALA A 296 -35.09 0.34 -10.78
N THR A 297 -33.76 0.20 -10.86
CA THR A 297 -32.98 0.13 -12.11
C THR A 297 -32.19 -1.17 -12.29
N LEU A 298 -32.23 -2.12 -11.35
CA LEU A 298 -31.41 -3.35 -11.41
C LEU A 298 -31.58 -4.17 -12.70
N PHE A 299 -32.79 -4.25 -13.22
CA PHE A 299 -33.14 -5.11 -14.38
C PHE A 299 -33.58 -4.31 -15.61
N THR A 300 -33.36 -3.00 -15.65
CA THR A 300 -33.72 -2.17 -16.81
C THR A 300 -32.74 -2.32 -17.98
N SER A 301 -31.54 -2.85 -17.75
CA SER A 301 -30.51 -3.04 -18.77
C SER A 301 -29.67 -4.30 -18.52
N LEU A 302 -29.11 -4.88 -19.59
CA LEU A 302 -28.07 -5.91 -19.44
C LEU A 302 -26.86 -5.36 -18.67
N ALA A 303 -26.59 -4.06 -18.84
CA ALA A 303 -25.50 -3.36 -18.19
C ALA A 303 -25.61 -3.40 -16.66
N SER A 304 -26.78 -3.17 -16.07
CA SER A 304 -27.00 -3.21 -14.60
C SER A 304 -26.90 -4.63 -14.03
N VAL A 305 -27.28 -5.65 -14.81
CA VAL A 305 -27.01 -7.05 -14.47
C VAL A 305 -25.49 -7.33 -14.45
N CYS A 306 -24.74 -6.83 -15.42
CA CYS A 306 -23.28 -6.93 -15.42
C CYS A 306 -22.62 -6.23 -14.21
N GLU A 307 -23.18 -5.13 -13.69
CA GLU A 307 -22.67 -4.48 -12.47
C GLU A 307 -22.84 -5.36 -11.23
N LEU A 308 -24.02 -5.95 -11.02
CA LEU A 308 -24.25 -6.90 -9.93
C LEU A 308 -23.29 -8.11 -10.01
N LEU A 309 -23.08 -8.65 -11.21
CA LEU A 309 -22.15 -9.75 -11.46
C LEU A 309 -20.69 -9.34 -11.16
N LEU A 310 -20.23 -8.19 -11.65
CA LEU A 310 -18.88 -7.68 -11.36
C LEU A 310 -18.68 -7.44 -9.85
N LEU A 311 -19.69 -6.88 -9.18
CA LEU A 311 -19.65 -6.58 -7.75
C LEU A 311 -19.60 -7.84 -6.87
N PHE A 312 -20.04 -9.00 -7.36
CA PHE A 312 -19.86 -10.29 -6.70
C PHE A 312 -18.54 -10.98 -7.12
N PHE A 313 -18.29 -11.11 -8.42
CA PHE A 313 -17.20 -11.94 -8.93
C PHE A 313 -15.81 -11.29 -8.80
N ILE A 314 -15.70 -9.95 -8.70
CA ILE A 314 -14.42 -9.29 -8.40
C ILE A 314 -13.97 -9.58 -6.95
N PRO A 315 -14.79 -9.34 -5.89
CA PRO A 315 -14.47 -9.79 -4.54
C PRO A 315 -14.21 -11.29 -4.43
N PHE A 316 -14.92 -12.12 -5.21
CA PHE A 316 -14.69 -13.57 -5.24
C PHE A 316 -13.31 -13.94 -5.83
N LEU A 317 -12.91 -13.36 -6.97
CA LEU A 317 -11.54 -13.51 -7.52
C LEU A 317 -10.48 -13.02 -6.52
N PHE A 318 -10.73 -11.90 -5.84
CA PHE A 318 -9.84 -11.39 -4.79
C PHE A 318 -9.73 -12.36 -3.60
N GLN A 319 -10.82 -12.99 -3.17
CA GLN A 319 -10.84 -13.96 -2.09
C GLN A 319 -10.12 -15.27 -2.49
N LEU A 320 -10.31 -15.73 -3.72
CA LEU A 320 -9.55 -16.86 -4.29
C LEU A 320 -8.05 -16.53 -4.39
N TYR A 321 -7.68 -15.30 -4.72
CA TYR A 321 -6.29 -14.84 -4.62
C TYR A 321 -5.80 -14.81 -3.17
N ALA A 322 -6.58 -14.29 -2.22
CA ALA A 322 -6.23 -14.27 -0.80
C ALA A 322 -6.03 -15.68 -0.22
N SER A 323 -6.71 -16.70 -0.76
CA SER A 323 -6.50 -18.10 -0.36
C SER A 323 -5.07 -18.60 -0.63
N THR A 324 -4.34 -17.99 -1.57
CA THR A 324 -2.91 -18.30 -1.79
C THR A 324 -2.03 -17.91 -0.60
N ARG A 325 -2.54 -17.06 0.30
CA ARG A 325 -1.89 -16.63 1.55
C ARG A 325 -2.56 -17.19 2.81
N GLY A 326 -3.39 -18.22 2.68
CA GLY A 326 -4.05 -18.89 3.80
C GLY A 326 -5.44 -18.37 4.15
N ALA A 327 -6.05 -17.47 3.38
CA ALA A 327 -7.50 -17.27 3.49
C ALA A 327 -8.26 -18.56 3.09
N LEU A 328 -9.53 -18.69 3.49
CA LEU A 328 -10.35 -19.89 3.26
C LEU A 328 -9.83 -21.19 3.90
N TRP A 329 -8.86 -21.12 4.82
CA TRP A 329 -8.31 -22.27 5.57
C TRP A 329 -9.36 -23.12 6.31
N TRP A 330 -10.53 -22.53 6.59
CA TRP A 330 -11.66 -23.15 7.28
C TRP A 330 -12.56 -24.02 6.38
N ILE A 331 -12.43 -23.94 5.04
CA ILE A 331 -13.27 -24.72 4.11
C ILE A 331 -12.78 -26.16 4.00
N THR A 332 -11.49 -26.36 3.71
CA THR A 332 -10.87 -27.69 3.64
C THR A 332 -9.38 -27.61 3.93
N ARG A 333 -8.89 -28.62 4.66
CA ARG A 333 -7.48 -28.78 5.03
C ARG A 333 -6.63 -29.35 3.89
N ASP A 334 -7.25 -30.03 2.93
CA ASP A 334 -6.52 -30.71 1.86
C ASP A 334 -6.10 -29.74 0.77
N ALA A 335 -4.79 -29.41 0.75
CA ALA A 335 -4.21 -28.47 -0.21
C ALA A 335 -4.56 -28.79 -1.68
N ARG A 336 -4.70 -30.08 -2.05
CA ARG A 336 -5.14 -30.49 -3.39
C ARG A 336 -6.58 -30.07 -3.69
N THR A 337 -7.49 -30.24 -2.75
CA THR A 337 -8.90 -29.82 -2.90
C THR A 337 -9.03 -28.30 -2.94
N MET A 338 -8.25 -27.57 -2.11
CA MET A 338 -8.18 -26.10 -2.19
C MET A 338 -7.67 -25.61 -3.55
N ASP A 339 -6.66 -26.26 -4.14
CA ASP A 339 -6.14 -25.87 -5.45
C ASP A 339 -7.15 -26.17 -6.57
N GLN A 340 -7.88 -27.29 -6.50
CA GLN A 340 -8.99 -27.60 -7.41
C GLN A 340 -10.13 -26.56 -7.30
N ILE A 341 -10.59 -26.25 -6.08
CA ILE A 341 -11.61 -25.22 -5.81
C ILE A 341 -11.16 -23.87 -6.40
N ARG A 342 -9.90 -23.48 -6.17
CA ARG A 342 -9.33 -22.23 -6.71
C ARG A 342 -9.32 -22.20 -8.24
N ILE A 343 -8.95 -23.29 -8.90
CA ILE A 343 -8.87 -23.36 -10.37
C ILE A 343 -10.27 -23.33 -10.98
N VAL A 344 -11.19 -24.17 -10.51
CA VAL A 344 -12.56 -24.28 -11.07
C VAL A 344 -13.33 -22.98 -10.83
N ASN A 345 -13.39 -22.51 -9.59
CA ASN A 345 -14.14 -21.29 -9.26
C ASN A 345 -13.45 -20.05 -9.84
N GLY A 346 -12.12 -20.03 -9.91
CA GLY A 346 -11.34 -18.96 -10.52
C GLY A 346 -11.58 -18.86 -12.02
N PHE A 347 -11.69 -19.99 -12.73
CA PHE A 347 -12.05 -20.03 -14.14
C PHE A 347 -13.46 -19.47 -14.38
N VAL A 348 -14.47 -19.95 -13.66
CA VAL A 348 -15.86 -19.47 -13.78
C VAL A 348 -15.94 -17.97 -13.50
N ALA A 349 -15.32 -17.51 -12.42
CA ALA A 349 -15.32 -16.10 -12.05
C ALA A 349 -14.59 -15.22 -13.08
N LEU A 350 -13.49 -15.70 -13.65
CA LEU A 350 -12.75 -14.99 -14.70
C LEU A 350 -13.59 -14.85 -15.97
N VAL A 351 -14.28 -15.92 -16.40
CA VAL A 351 -15.20 -15.89 -17.55
C VAL A 351 -16.29 -14.85 -17.35
N VAL A 352 -16.98 -14.87 -16.20
CA VAL A 352 -18.08 -13.91 -15.94
C VAL A 352 -17.57 -12.47 -15.87
N VAL A 353 -16.45 -12.21 -15.19
CA VAL A 353 -15.86 -10.86 -15.11
C VAL A 353 -15.45 -10.35 -16.48
N VAL A 354 -14.79 -11.18 -17.30
CA VAL A 354 -14.36 -10.80 -18.65
C VAL A 354 -15.57 -10.46 -19.53
N LEU A 355 -16.60 -11.32 -19.58
CA LEU A 355 -17.82 -11.05 -20.36
C LEU A 355 -18.55 -9.77 -19.89
N CYS A 356 -18.60 -9.51 -18.59
CA CYS A 356 -19.21 -8.29 -18.06
C CYS A 356 -18.40 -7.03 -18.44
N LEU A 357 -17.06 -7.11 -18.45
CA LEU A 357 -16.20 -6.02 -18.90
C LEU A 357 -16.26 -5.81 -20.42
N GLU A 358 -16.44 -6.86 -21.21
CA GLU A 358 -16.68 -6.75 -22.66
C GLU A 358 -17.95 -5.92 -22.94
N VAL A 359 -19.06 -6.25 -22.28
CA VAL A 359 -20.32 -5.49 -22.41
C VAL A 359 -20.17 -4.05 -21.90
N ARG A 360 -19.65 -3.86 -20.68
CA ARG A 360 -19.61 -2.55 -19.99
C ARG A 360 -18.51 -1.59 -20.48
N VAL A 361 -17.41 -2.10 -21.02
CA VAL A 361 -16.24 -1.28 -21.39
C VAL A 361 -15.97 -1.36 -22.90
N VAL A 362 -15.83 -2.57 -23.45
CA VAL A 362 -15.40 -2.73 -24.84
C VAL A 362 -16.51 -2.34 -25.82
N PHE A 363 -17.68 -2.95 -25.74
CA PHE A 363 -18.77 -2.65 -26.67
C PHE A 363 -19.44 -1.30 -26.39
N HIS A 364 -19.62 -0.95 -25.11
CA HIS A 364 -20.20 0.34 -24.72
C HIS A 364 -19.30 1.53 -25.10
N SER A 365 -18.03 1.53 -24.70
CA SER A 365 -17.16 2.72 -24.84
C SER A 365 -16.24 2.66 -26.06
N PHE A 366 -15.84 1.46 -26.50
CA PHE A 366 -14.94 1.28 -27.65
C PHE A 366 -15.61 0.68 -28.91
N GLY A 367 -16.93 0.41 -28.89
CA GLY A 367 -17.63 -0.27 -29.99
C GLY A 367 -17.46 0.39 -31.37
N ARG A 368 -17.30 1.72 -31.40
CA ARG A 368 -17.05 2.50 -32.64
C ARG A 368 -15.66 2.30 -33.26
N TYR A 369 -14.70 1.80 -32.49
CA TYR A 369 -13.31 1.54 -32.92
C TYR A 369 -13.05 0.06 -33.23
N ILE A 370 -14.10 -0.78 -33.17
CA ILE A 370 -14.00 -2.20 -33.54
C ILE A 370 -14.30 -2.32 -35.03
N HIS A 371 -13.28 -2.67 -35.82
CA HIS A 371 -13.39 -2.73 -37.27
C HIS A 371 -13.93 -4.06 -37.81
N ALA A 372 -14.06 -5.08 -36.95
CA ALA A 372 -14.65 -6.37 -37.31
C ALA A 372 -16.18 -6.25 -37.46
N PRO A 373 -16.82 -6.87 -38.47
CA PRO A 373 -18.26 -6.86 -38.61
C PRO A 373 -18.94 -7.83 -37.61
N PRO A 374 -20.18 -7.54 -37.15
CA PRO A 374 -21.00 -8.52 -36.45
C PRO A 374 -21.34 -9.75 -37.31
N PRO A 375 -21.43 -10.97 -36.74
CA PRO A 375 -21.21 -11.32 -35.33
C PRO A 375 -19.75 -11.61 -34.96
N LEU A 376 -18.81 -11.52 -35.92
CA LEU A 376 -17.40 -11.86 -35.70
C LEU A 376 -16.71 -10.94 -34.69
N ASN A 377 -17.16 -9.69 -34.56
CA ASN A 377 -16.67 -8.77 -33.54
C ASN A 377 -16.79 -9.32 -32.12
N TYR A 378 -17.96 -9.89 -31.76
CA TYR A 378 -18.17 -10.50 -30.44
C TYR A 378 -17.20 -11.65 -30.21
N LEU A 379 -17.13 -12.60 -31.15
CA LEU A 379 -16.24 -13.75 -31.04
C LEU A 379 -14.76 -13.35 -30.95
N LEU A 380 -14.29 -12.41 -31.76
CA LEU A 380 -12.88 -11.99 -31.77
C LEU A 380 -12.50 -11.18 -30.53
N VAL A 381 -13.39 -10.33 -30.03
CA VAL A 381 -13.21 -9.61 -28.75
C VAL A 381 -13.13 -10.61 -27.60
N THR A 382 -14.08 -11.53 -27.49
CA THR A 382 -14.07 -12.54 -26.42
C THR A 382 -12.84 -13.45 -26.50
N VAL A 383 -12.45 -13.90 -27.70
CA VAL A 383 -11.20 -14.66 -27.89
C VAL A 383 -9.98 -13.87 -27.41
N THR A 384 -9.90 -12.58 -27.72
CA THR A 384 -8.77 -11.73 -27.33
C THR A 384 -8.73 -11.50 -25.82
N MET A 385 -9.86 -11.07 -25.22
CA MET A 385 -9.94 -10.75 -23.80
C MET A 385 -9.87 -11.99 -22.91
N LEU A 386 -10.73 -12.98 -23.15
CA LEU A 386 -10.75 -14.20 -22.35
C LEU A 386 -9.50 -15.05 -22.57
N GLY A 387 -9.01 -15.16 -23.82
CA GLY A 387 -7.78 -15.88 -24.12
C GLY A 387 -6.54 -15.21 -23.47
N GLY A 388 -6.45 -13.89 -23.50
CA GLY A 388 -5.40 -13.14 -22.80
C GLY A 388 -5.46 -13.30 -21.28
N ALA A 389 -6.67 -13.20 -20.71
CA ALA A 389 -6.89 -13.38 -19.28
C ALA A 389 -6.57 -14.81 -18.82
N LEU A 390 -7.01 -15.83 -19.56
CA LEU A 390 -6.72 -17.24 -19.29
C LEU A 390 -5.23 -17.56 -19.44
N GLY A 391 -4.54 -17.01 -20.44
CA GLY A 391 -3.09 -17.16 -20.59
C GLY A 391 -2.34 -16.60 -19.38
N LEU A 392 -2.70 -15.39 -18.94
CA LEU A 392 -2.11 -14.77 -17.75
C LEU A 392 -2.42 -15.56 -16.47
N ALA A 393 -3.66 -16.03 -16.30
CA ALA A 393 -4.07 -16.84 -15.16
C ALA A 393 -3.35 -18.19 -15.11
N ALA A 394 -3.23 -18.89 -16.24
CA ALA A 394 -2.53 -20.17 -16.34
C ALA A 394 -1.02 -20.04 -16.04
N HIS A 395 -0.39 -18.95 -16.51
CA HIS A 395 1.00 -18.66 -16.17
C HIS A 395 1.16 -18.29 -14.68
N ALA A 396 0.30 -17.42 -14.14
CA ALA A 396 0.33 -17.02 -12.73
C ALA A 396 0.05 -18.19 -11.76
N ALA A 397 -0.78 -19.15 -12.16
CA ALA A 397 -1.04 -20.40 -11.43
C ALA A 397 0.05 -21.48 -11.63
N GLY A 398 1.11 -21.20 -12.39
CA GLY A 398 2.22 -22.12 -12.62
C GLY A 398 1.85 -23.37 -13.43
N LYS A 399 0.75 -23.34 -14.20
CA LYS A 399 0.26 -24.49 -14.99
C LYS A 399 0.86 -24.59 -16.40
N VAL A 400 1.75 -23.66 -16.75
CA VAL A 400 2.54 -23.69 -18.00
C VAL A 400 3.94 -24.21 -17.68
N GLY A 401 4.22 -25.47 -18.03
CA GLY A 401 5.50 -26.13 -17.75
C GLY A 401 5.77 -27.35 -18.63
N ASP A 402 4.77 -28.22 -18.79
CA ASP A 402 4.86 -29.41 -19.64
C ASP A 402 4.87 -29.05 -21.14
N ALA A 403 5.47 -29.89 -21.98
CA ALA A 403 5.57 -29.66 -23.42
C ALA A 403 4.20 -29.38 -24.07
N ALA A 404 3.17 -30.16 -23.75
CA ALA A 404 1.80 -29.95 -24.24
C ALA A 404 1.20 -28.62 -23.75
N SER A 405 1.35 -28.29 -22.46
CA SER A 405 0.87 -27.02 -21.89
C SER A 405 1.56 -25.80 -22.52
N SER A 406 2.85 -25.92 -22.84
CA SER A 406 3.68 -24.91 -23.48
C SER A 406 3.28 -24.66 -24.93
N VAL A 407 2.97 -25.73 -25.67
CA VAL A 407 2.41 -25.65 -27.04
C VAL A 407 1.02 -25.01 -27.02
N ALA A 408 0.12 -25.45 -26.12
CA ALA A 408 -1.21 -24.89 -25.99
C ALA A 408 -1.18 -23.39 -25.62
N PHE A 409 -0.33 -22.99 -24.67
CA PHE A 409 -0.10 -21.59 -24.30
C PHE A 409 0.46 -20.76 -25.47
N THR A 410 1.35 -21.33 -26.28
CA THR A 410 1.89 -20.67 -27.47
C THR A 410 0.83 -20.49 -28.56
N GLY A 411 0.03 -21.52 -28.84
CA GLY A 411 -1.09 -21.43 -29.77
C GLY A 411 -2.13 -20.39 -29.35
N LEU A 412 -2.47 -20.36 -28.05
CA LEU A 412 -3.38 -19.37 -27.47
C LEU A 412 -2.84 -17.93 -27.64
N ALA A 413 -1.56 -17.69 -27.34
CA ALA A 413 -0.96 -16.36 -27.46
C ALA A 413 -0.92 -15.86 -28.92
N VAL A 414 -0.64 -16.75 -29.88
CA VAL A 414 -0.69 -16.43 -31.33
C VAL A 414 -2.12 -16.11 -31.76
N LEU A 415 -3.10 -16.94 -31.37
CA LEU A 415 -4.51 -16.75 -31.67
C LEU A 415 -5.07 -15.43 -31.09
N VAL A 416 -4.78 -15.15 -29.83
CA VAL A 416 -5.16 -13.90 -29.13
C VAL A 416 -4.57 -12.68 -29.82
N SER A 417 -3.30 -12.72 -30.23
CA SER A 417 -2.63 -11.60 -30.89
C SER A 417 -3.16 -11.37 -32.31
N GLY A 418 -3.47 -12.45 -33.04
CA GLY A 418 -4.11 -12.38 -34.36
C GLY A 418 -5.53 -11.82 -34.28
N ALA A 419 -6.36 -12.34 -33.37
CA ALA A 419 -7.73 -11.86 -33.16
C ALA A 419 -7.76 -10.39 -32.73
N GLY A 420 -6.91 -10.00 -31.78
CA GLY A 420 -6.81 -8.61 -31.31
C GLY A 420 -6.38 -7.63 -32.41
N ALA A 421 -5.51 -8.06 -33.33
CA ALA A 421 -5.14 -7.25 -34.49
C ALA A 421 -6.31 -6.99 -35.44
N VAL A 422 -7.17 -7.99 -35.68
CA VAL A 422 -8.38 -7.84 -36.51
C VAL A 422 -9.40 -6.92 -35.83
N VAL A 423 -9.62 -7.06 -34.52
CA VAL A 423 -10.50 -6.18 -33.73
C VAL A 423 -10.08 -4.71 -33.86
N ILE A 424 -8.77 -4.45 -33.76
CA ILE A 424 -8.14 -3.12 -33.82
C ILE A 424 -8.09 -2.53 -35.26
N GLY A 425 -8.46 -3.29 -36.30
CA GLY A 425 -8.36 -2.83 -37.69
C GLY A 425 -6.94 -2.78 -38.23
N PHE A 426 -6.06 -3.69 -37.79
CA PHE A 426 -4.72 -3.83 -38.35
C PHE A 426 -4.79 -4.41 -39.78
N PRO A 427 -3.99 -3.94 -40.76
CA PRO A 427 -4.14 -4.38 -42.15
C PRO A 427 -3.87 -5.89 -42.31
N MET A 428 -4.78 -6.59 -42.99
CA MET A 428 -4.77 -8.06 -43.12
C MET A 428 -3.46 -8.61 -43.71
N VAL A 429 -2.82 -7.87 -44.61
CA VAL A 429 -1.51 -8.22 -45.21
C VAL A 429 -0.40 -8.31 -44.15
N PHE A 430 -0.48 -7.52 -43.09
CA PHE A 430 0.51 -7.47 -42.01
C PHE A 430 0.12 -8.30 -40.78
N LEU A 431 -1.03 -8.98 -40.77
CA LEU A 431 -1.51 -9.87 -39.69
C LEU A 431 -0.45 -10.90 -39.19
N PRO A 432 0.49 -11.42 -40.01
CA PRO A 432 1.61 -12.20 -39.51
C PRO A 432 2.45 -11.52 -38.42
N LEU A 433 2.60 -10.19 -38.42
CA LEU A 433 3.40 -9.45 -37.43
C LEU A 433 2.81 -9.56 -36.00
N PRO A 434 1.52 -9.27 -35.75
CA PRO A 434 0.84 -9.62 -34.50
C PRO A 434 0.98 -11.09 -34.07
N MET A 435 0.81 -12.04 -35.00
CA MET A 435 0.94 -13.47 -34.70
C MET A 435 2.36 -13.84 -34.25
N ILE A 436 3.38 -13.30 -34.91
CA ILE A 436 4.79 -13.44 -34.53
C ILE A 436 5.05 -12.79 -33.15
N SER A 437 4.41 -11.66 -32.84
CA SER A 437 4.45 -11.02 -31.53
C SER A 437 3.93 -11.96 -30.42
N GLY A 438 2.76 -12.58 -30.65
CA GLY A 438 2.16 -13.59 -29.78
C GLY A 438 3.05 -14.81 -29.54
N TYR A 439 3.69 -15.31 -30.60
CA TYR A 439 4.69 -16.39 -30.50
C TYR A 439 5.89 -15.99 -29.63
N TYR A 440 6.43 -14.77 -29.81
CA TYR A 440 7.60 -14.32 -29.07
C TYR A 440 7.32 -14.05 -27.59
N VAL A 441 6.15 -13.53 -27.21
CA VAL A 441 5.78 -13.43 -25.78
C VAL A 441 5.58 -14.80 -25.13
N ALA A 442 4.98 -15.76 -25.84
CA ALA A 442 4.87 -17.13 -25.34
C ALA A 442 6.25 -17.80 -25.20
N ARG A 443 7.14 -17.59 -26.17
CA ARG A 443 8.54 -18.03 -26.11
C ARG A 443 9.32 -17.39 -24.97
N PHE A 444 9.03 -16.13 -24.62
CA PHE A 444 9.63 -15.48 -23.45
C PHE A 444 9.18 -16.17 -22.15
N PHE A 445 7.88 -16.40 -21.94
CA PHE A 445 7.40 -17.04 -20.71
C PHE A 445 7.86 -18.50 -20.56
N THR A 446 8.00 -19.23 -21.67
CA THR A 446 8.40 -20.65 -21.68
C THR A 446 9.92 -20.87 -21.67
N LYS A 447 10.68 -20.12 -22.49
CA LYS A 447 12.14 -20.27 -22.65
C LYS A 447 12.97 -19.15 -22.00
N LYS A 448 12.35 -18.17 -21.35
CA LYS A 448 12.98 -17.07 -20.58
C LYS A 448 14.03 -16.25 -21.35
N SER A 449 13.89 -16.17 -22.68
CA SER A 449 14.85 -15.48 -23.56
C SER A 449 14.55 -13.98 -23.67
N LEU A 450 15.51 -13.14 -23.26
CA LEU A 450 15.37 -11.68 -23.31
C LEU A 450 15.22 -11.14 -24.75
N SER A 451 15.88 -11.76 -25.72
CA SER A 451 15.73 -11.39 -27.14
C SER A 451 14.27 -11.52 -27.59
N SER A 452 13.59 -12.64 -27.25
CA SER A 452 12.17 -12.79 -27.58
C SER A 452 11.27 -11.75 -26.90
N TYR A 453 11.62 -11.27 -25.70
CA TYR A 453 10.87 -10.20 -25.05
C TYR A 453 10.97 -8.88 -25.83
N PHE A 454 12.18 -8.46 -26.21
CA PHE A 454 12.35 -7.21 -26.96
C PHE A 454 11.78 -7.28 -28.38
N THR A 455 11.79 -8.45 -29.04
CA THR A 455 11.09 -8.65 -30.32
C THR A 455 9.57 -8.51 -30.14
N PHE A 456 8.99 -9.09 -29.09
CA PHE A 456 7.58 -8.87 -28.74
C PHE A 456 7.28 -7.38 -28.50
N VAL A 457 8.08 -6.68 -27.68
CA VAL A 457 7.87 -5.24 -27.39
C VAL A 457 7.92 -4.39 -28.68
N ALA A 458 8.82 -4.70 -29.61
CA ALA A 458 8.95 -3.98 -30.89
C ALA A 458 7.78 -4.23 -31.86
N LEU A 459 7.18 -5.42 -31.84
CA LEU A 459 6.00 -5.74 -32.67
C LEU A 459 4.70 -5.22 -32.03
N ALA A 460 4.58 -5.34 -30.71
CA ALA A 460 3.44 -4.80 -29.96
C ALA A 460 3.40 -3.25 -29.99
N SER A 461 4.55 -2.58 -29.93
CA SER A 461 4.62 -1.12 -30.07
C SER A 461 4.14 -0.63 -31.44
N LEU A 462 4.38 -1.39 -32.51
CA LEU A 462 3.88 -1.10 -33.85
C LEU A 462 2.34 -1.22 -33.92
N MET A 463 1.74 -2.19 -33.23
CA MET A 463 0.28 -2.31 -33.13
C MET A 463 -0.34 -1.14 -32.35
N VAL A 464 0.25 -0.75 -31.21
CA VAL A 464 -0.18 0.42 -30.43
C VAL A 464 -0.06 1.71 -31.24
N LEU A 465 1.07 1.88 -31.94
CA LEU A 465 1.29 3.03 -32.82
C LEU A 465 0.25 3.07 -33.94
N TRP A 466 -0.01 1.95 -34.63
CA TRP A 466 -1.04 1.87 -35.66
C TRP A 466 -2.42 2.31 -35.16
N PHE A 467 -2.89 1.72 -34.04
CA PHE A 467 -4.19 2.05 -33.47
C PHE A 467 -4.32 3.55 -33.17
N VAL A 468 -3.28 4.15 -32.55
CA VAL A 468 -3.30 5.56 -32.17
C VAL A 468 -3.15 6.50 -33.37
N VAL A 469 -2.32 6.13 -34.36
CA VAL A 469 -2.20 6.86 -35.63
C VAL A 469 -3.55 6.89 -36.35
N HIS A 470 -4.14 5.72 -36.60
CA HIS A 470 -5.32 5.57 -37.42
C HIS A 470 -6.57 6.24 -36.83
N ASN A 471 -6.73 6.23 -35.50
CA ASN A 471 -7.95 6.70 -34.84
C ASN A 471 -7.87 8.15 -34.30
N TYR A 472 -6.69 8.67 -33.96
CA TYR A 472 -6.59 9.91 -33.17
C TYR A 472 -5.61 10.97 -33.71
N TRP A 473 -4.72 10.62 -34.64
CA TRP A 473 -3.57 11.47 -34.97
C TRP A 473 -3.89 12.59 -35.97
N ASP A 474 -4.95 12.41 -36.76
CA ASP A 474 -5.47 13.42 -37.71
C ASP A 474 -6.74 14.12 -37.19
N LEU A 475 -7.16 13.82 -35.96
CA LEU A 475 -8.19 14.58 -35.26
C LEU A 475 -7.63 15.93 -34.78
N ASN A 476 -8.10 17.02 -35.38
CA ASN A 476 -7.75 18.40 -35.01
C ASN A 476 -8.49 18.89 -33.75
N ILE A 477 -8.42 18.10 -32.68
CA ILE A 477 -9.01 18.42 -31.37
C ILE A 477 -7.90 18.96 -30.45
N TRP A 478 -8.22 19.95 -29.62
CA TRP A 478 -7.32 20.47 -28.59
C TRP A 478 -7.74 19.91 -27.23
N ILE A 479 -6.82 19.32 -26.46
CA ILE A 479 -7.07 18.72 -25.14
C ILE A 479 -5.93 19.11 -24.19
N ALA A 480 -6.27 19.43 -22.94
CA ALA A 480 -5.30 19.71 -21.87
C ALA A 480 -4.23 20.78 -22.19
N GLY A 481 -4.59 21.78 -23.02
CA GLY A 481 -3.70 22.86 -23.41
C GLY A 481 -2.77 22.55 -24.59
N MET A 482 -3.06 21.51 -25.38
CA MET A 482 -2.24 21.11 -26.54
C MET A 482 -3.05 20.35 -27.61
N PRO A 483 -2.59 20.29 -28.89
CA PRO A 483 -3.27 19.50 -29.91
C PRO A 483 -3.19 18.00 -29.59
N LEU A 484 -4.28 17.27 -29.83
CA LEU A 484 -4.42 15.84 -29.57
C LEU A 484 -3.31 15.02 -30.24
N LYS A 485 -2.93 15.37 -31.48
CA LYS A 485 -1.79 14.83 -32.24
C LYS A 485 -0.43 14.88 -31.52
N SER A 486 -0.22 15.85 -30.63
CA SER A 486 0.99 15.91 -29.80
C SER A 486 0.81 15.17 -28.47
N PHE A 487 -0.42 15.14 -27.95
CA PHE A 487 -0.75 14.42 -26.72
C PHE A 487 -0.65 12.89 -26.91
N THR A 488 -1.19 12.38 -28.02
CA THR A 488 -1.12 10.96 -28.41
C THR A 488 0.31 10.46 -28.55
N LYS A 489 1.24 11.28 -29.06
CA LYS A 489 2.69 10.93 -29.11
C LYS A 489 3.26 10.67 -27.72
N TYR A 490 2.90 11.48 -26.72
CA TYR A 490 3.33 11.25 -25.33
C TYR A 490 2.70 9.98 -24.75
N VAL A 491 1.42 9.71 -25.02
CA VAL A 491 0.74 8.47 -24.60
C VAL A 491 1.40 7.24 -25.23
N VAL A 492 1.66 7.23 -26.54
CA VAL A 492 2.35 6.13 -27.23
C VAL A 492 3.75 5.92 -26.66
N ALA A 493 4.53 6.99 -26.46
CA ALA A 493 5.84 6.89 -25.83
C ALA A 493 5.77 6.32 -24.40
N ALA A 494 4.76 6.69 -23.62
CA ALA A 494 4.54 6.16 -22.27
C ALA A 494 4.22 4.66 -22.28
N VAL A 495 3.36 4.20 -23.20
CA VAL A 495 3.00 2.78 -23.36
C VAL A 495 4.19 1.96 -23.84
N ILE A 496 4.97 2.45 -24.81
CA ILE A 496 6.19 1.76 -25.29
C ILE A 496 7.21 1.63 -24.15
N MET A 497 7.42 2.69 -23.37
CA MET A 497 8.29 2.67 -22.18
C MET A 497 7.78 1.67 -21.13
N ALA A 498 6.46 1.64 -20.86
CA ALA A 498 5.85 0.69 -19.94
C ALA A 498 6.04 -0.77 -20.36
N MET A 499 6.03 -1.07 -21.66
CA MET A 499 6.33 -2.40 -22.20
C MET A 499 7.84 -2.71 -22.19
N ALA A 500 8.72 -1.73 -22.40
CA ALA A 500 10.16 -1.96 -22.43
C ALA A 500 10.79 -2.15 -21.03
N VAL A 501 10.35 -1.37 -20.04
CA VAL A 501 10.94 -1.33 -18.68
C VAL A 501 10.99 -2.68 -17.96
N PRO A 502 9.96 -3.55 -17.98
CA PRO A 502 10.03 -4.88 -17.37
C PRO A 502 11.10 -5.77 -18.01
N GLY A 503 11.37 -5.62 -19.31
CA GLY A 503 12.48 -6.28 -20.00
C GLY A 503 13.85 -5.76 -19.55
N LEU A 504 13.98 -4.44 -19.41
CA LEU A 504 15.18 -3.82 -18.84
C LEU A 504 15.45 -4.28 -17.40
N ALA A 505 14.40 -4.58 -16.63
CA ALA A 505 14.52 -5.07 -15.25
C ALA A 505 15.11 -6.48 -15.14
N LEU A 506 15.20 -7.22 -16.25
CA LEU A 506 15.77 -8.57 -16.34
C LEU A 506 17.20 -8.60 -16.91
N LEU A 507 17.74 -7.44 -17.31
CA LEU A 507 19.12 -7.33 -17.78
C LEU A 507 20.14 -7.59 -16.65
N PRO A 508 21.38 -8.01 -16.99
CA PRO A 508 22.44 -8.17 -16.00
C PRO A 508 22.76 -6.85 -15.28
N THR A 509 23.23 -6.94 -14.03
CA THR A 509 23.47 -5.80 -13.14
C THR A 509 24.38 -4.70 -13.70
N LYS A 510 25.26 -5.02 -14.65
CA LYS A 510 26.09 -4.05 -15.39
C LYS A 510 25.26 -3.02 -16.18
N LEU A 511 24.05 -3.38 -16.61
CA LEU A 511 23.13 -2.54 -17.39
C LEU A 511 22.01 -1.91 -16.55
N ARG A 512 22.09 -1.98 -15.21
CA ARG A 512 21.10 -1.42 -14.28
C ARG A 512 20.77 0.05 -14.53
N PHE A 513 21.73 0.84 -15.01
CA PHE A 513 21.51 2.25 -15.35
C PHE A 513 20.43 2.46 -16.42
N LEU A 514 20.25 1.51 -17.35
CA LEU A 514 19.18 1.57 -18.37
C LEU A 514 17.80 1.38 -17.74
N LEU A 515 17.67 0.48 -16.76
CA LEU A 515 16.44 0.33 -15.97
C LEU A 515 16.14 1.60 -15.17
N GLU A 516 17.15 2.17 -14.51
CA GLU A 516 17.00 3.39 -13.70
C GLU A 516 16.57 4.59 -14.56
N LEU A 517 17.25 4.81 -15.70
CA LEU A 517 16.90 5.86 -16.66
C LEU A 517 15.51 5.61 -17.28
N GLY A 518 15.18 4.36 -17.61
CA GLY A 518 13.88 3.98 -18.16
C GLY A 518 12.72 4.23 -17.19
N LEU A 519 12.87 3.85 -15.92
CA LEU A 519 11.88 4.11 -14.87
C LEU A 519 11.72 5.61 -14.60
N ILE A 520 12.81 6.37 -14.49
CA ILE A 520 12.76 7.82 -14.28
C ILE A 520 12.09 8.50 -15.47
N GLY A 521 12.49 8.17 -16.70
CA GLY A 521 11.89 8.72 -17.93
C GLY A 521 10.40 8.39 -18.07
N HIS A 522 9.99 7.15 -17.81
CA HIS A 522 8.59 6.75 -17.81
C HIS A 522 7.78 7.50 -16.73
N THR A 523 8.34 7.64 -15.52
CA THR A 523 7.66 8.33 -14.41
C THR A 523 7.53 9.83 -14.68
N LEU A 524 8.56 10.50 -15.21
CA LEU A 524 8.49 11.90 -15.63
C LEU A 524 7.43 12.13 -16.70
N LEU A 525 7.37 11.24 -17.70
CA LEU A 525 6.38 11.31 -18.76
C LEU A 525 4.95 11.07 -18.24
N LEU A 526 4.77 10.12 -17.31
CA LEU A 526 3.49 9.87 -16.65
C LEU A 526 3.06 11.07 -15.80
N CYS A 527 3.95 11.68 -15.01
CA CYS A 527 3.65 12.90 -14.26
C CYS A 527 3.30 14.07 -15.19
N TYR A 528 3.95 14.20 -16.34
CA TYR A 528 3.60 15.23 -17.34
C TYR A 528 2.19 15.01 -17.94
N ILE A 529 1.88 13.77 -18.34
CA ILE A 529 0.57 13.41 -18.92
C ILE A 529 -0.54 13.61 -17.88
N GLU A 530 -0.36 13.13 -16.65
CA GLU A 530 -1.35 13.29 -15.57
C GLU A 530 -1.53 14.77 -15.19
N ASN A 531 -0.46 15.58 -15.09
CA ASN A 531 -0.60 17.03 -14.83
C ASN A 531 -1.47 17.73 -15.88
N ARG A 532 -1.32 17.32 -17.15
CA ARG A 532 -2.10 17.85 -18.27
C ARG A 532 -3.56 17.39 -18.16
N LEU A 533 -3.79 16.09 -18.02
CA LEU A 533 -5.14 15.52 -17.90
C LEU A 533 -5.91 16.00 -16.66
N PHE A 534 -5.22 16.29 -15.56
CA PHE A 534 -5.84 16.73 -14.30
C PHE A 534 -5.94 18.26 -14.23
N ASN A 535 -4.82 18.96 -14.06
CA ASN A 535 -4.81 20.40 -13.81
C ASN A 535 -5.20 21.24 -15.02
N TYR A 536 -4.72 20.90 -16.23
CA TYR A 536 -5.07 21.69 -17.42
C TYR A 536 -6.48 21.43 -17.94
N ALA A 537 -7.05 20.23 -17.73
CA ALA A 537 -8.45 20.00 -18.02
C ALA A 537 -9.34 20.85 -17.10
N SER A 538 -9.13 20.74 -15.78
CA SER A 538 -9.88 21.50 -14.77
C SER A 538 -9.76 23.03 -14.93
N MET A 539 -8.58 23.55 -15.25
CA MET A 539 -8.36 25.01 -15.36
C MET A 539 -9.00 25.64 -16.61
N TYR A 540 -9.16 24.90 -17.71
CA TYR A 540 -9.56 25.47 -19.01
C TYR A 540 -10.95 25.03 -19.50
N TYR A 541 -11.47 23.89 -19.04
CA TYR A 541 -12.82 23.41 -19.40
C TYR A 541 -13.84 23.69 -18.29
N TYR A 542 -13.81 24.93 -17.79
CA TYR A 542 -14.80 25.48 -16.85
C TYR A 542 -16.16 25.57 -17.56
N GLY A 543 -16.97 24.52 -17.47
CA GLY A 543 -18.26 24.40 -18.17
C GLY A 543 -18.65 22.98 -18.61
N PHE A 544 -17.73 22.01 -18.61
CA PHE A 544 -18.07 20.58 -18.68
C PHE A 544 -18.21 20.02 -17.26
N GLU A 545 -19.16 20.55 -16.48
CA GLU A 545 -19.28 20.25 -15.04
C GLU A 545 -19.62 18.78 -14.74
N GLU A 546 -20.20 18.06 -15.70
CA GLU A 546 -20.61 16.65 -15.54
C GLU A 546 -19.51 15.63 -15.94
N ASP A 547 -18.53 16.00 -16.77
CA ASP A 547 -17.54 15.08 -17.36
C ASP A 547 -16.12 15.31 -16.84
N ILE A 548 -15.79 14.68 -15.70
CA ILE A 548 -14.43 14.67 -15.14
C ILE A 548 -13.48 13.85 -16.03
N ILE A 549 -12.76 14.54 -16.94
CA ILE A 549 -11.84 13.93 -17.92
C ILE A 549 -10.76 13.03 -17.28
N TYR A 550 -10.28 13.35 -16.07
CA TYR A 550 -9.33 12.51 -15.35
C TYR A 550 -9.59 12.51 -13.84
N PRO A 551 -10.11 11.41 -13.27
CA PRO A 551 -10.64 11.43 -11.91
C PRO A 551 -9.57 11.25 -10.82
N ASN A 552 -9.79 11.89 -9.68
CA ASN A 552 -8.90 11.93 -8.51
C ASN A 552 -8.37 10.55 -8.07
N TYR A 553 -9.20 9.50 -8.16
CA TYR A 553 -8.79 8.15 -7.74
C TYR A 553 -7.70 7.54 -8.63
N MET A 554 -7.58 7.93 -9.91
CA MET A 554 -6.50 7.46 -10.77
C MET A 554 -5.15 8.00 -10.30
N VAL A 555 -5.07 9.29 -9.91
CA VAL A 555 -3.85 9.88 -9.33
C VAL A 555 -3.40 9.11 -8.09
N PHE A 556 -4.33 8.78 -7.18
CA PHE A 556 -4.02 7.97 -5.99
C PHE A 556 -3.50 6.58 -6.38
N ILE A 557 -4.18 5.87 -7.29
CA ILE A 557 -3.82 4.51 -7.70
C ILE A 557 -2.44 4.49 -8.37
N THR A 558 -2.17 5.35 -9.35
CA THR A 558 -0.86 5.36 -10.05
C THR A 558 0.27 5.78 -9.11
N THR A 559 0.00 6.66 -8.15
CA THR A 559 0.95 7.08 -7.11
C THR A 559 1.30 5.93 -6.16
N PHE A 560 0.31 5.32 -5.51
CA PHE A 560 0.57 4.25 -4.54
C PHE A 560 1.12 2.98 -5.20
N LEU A 561 0.67 2.63 -6.41
CA LEU A 561 1.22 1.52 -7.18
C LEU A 561 2.68 1.79 -7.58
N GLY A 562 3.00 3.02 -8.01
CA GLY A 562 4.35 3.46 -8.29
C GLY A 562 5.28 3.36 -7.08
N LEU A 563 4.86 3.90 -5.93
CA LEU A 563 5.61 3.80 -4.67
C LEU A 563 5.80 2.35 -4.20
N ALA A 564 4.78 1.50 -4.33
CA ALA A 564 4.88 0.08 -4.02
C ALA A 564 5.87 -0.66 -4.94
N LEU A 565 5.87 -0.34 -6.24
CA LEU A 565 6.81 -0.88 -7.22
C LEU A 565 8.25 -0.44 -6.93
N VAL A 566 8.47 0.86 -6.68
CA VAL A 566 9.78 1.42 -6.30
C VAL A 566 10.32 0.73 -5.04
N ARG A 567 9.48 0.60 -4.00
CA ARG A 567 9.85 -0.11 -2.76
C ARG A 567 10.22 -1.57 -3.03
N ARG A 568 9.46 -2.27 -3.87
CA ARG A 568 9.73 -3.68 -4.22
C ARG A 568 11.05 -3.82 -4.98
N LEU A 569 11.26 -3.05 -6.04
CA LEU A 569 12.48 -3.08 -6.84
C LEU A 569 13.73 -2.66 -6.05
N TYR A 570 13.58 -1.79 -5.05
CA TYR A 570 14.65 -1.42 -4.11
C TYR A 570 14.96 -2.55 -3.11
N VAL A 571 13.95 -3.21 -2.54
CA VAL A 571 14.14 -4.39 -1.68
C VAL A 571 14.82 -5.53 -2.45
N ASP A 572 14.36 -5.81 -3.67
CA ASP A 572 14.88 -6.82 -4.59
C ASP A 572 16.29 -6.48 -5.15
N GLN A 573 16.93 -5.40 -4.66
CA GLN A 573 18.26 -4.91 -5.09
C GLN A 573 18.39 -4.60 -6.59
N ARG A 574 17.28 -4.40 -7.31
CA ARG A 574 17.27 -4.03 -8.74
C ARG A 574 17.38 -2.52 -8.97
N LEU A 575 16.95 -1.70 -8.02
CA LEU A 575 16.91 -0.24 -8.13
C LEU A 575 17.93 0.43 -7.19
N GLY A 576 18.81 1.28 -7.69
CA GLY A 576 19.84 1.95 -6.90
C GLY A 576 19.24 2.99 -5.94
N PRO A 577 19.95 3.36 -4.84
CA PRO A 577 19.41 4.27 -3.83
C PRO A 577 19.08 5.66 -4.40
N LYS A 578 19.90 6.17 -5.33
CA LYS A 578 19.65 7.46 -6.01
C LYS A 578 18.37 7.42 -6.85
N ALA A 579 18.19 6.39 -7.67
CA ALA A 579 17.00 6.23 -8.51
C ALA A 579 15.74 5.98 -7.67
N ALA A 580 15.82 5.15 -6.62
CA ALA A 580 14.72 4.91 -5.69
C ALA A 580 14.26 6.19 -4.99
N TRP A 581 15.21 7.04 -4.56
CA TRP A 581 14.93 8.34 -3.98
C TRP A 581 14.23 9.30 -4.96
N ILE A 582 14.75 9.46 -6.18
CA ILE A 582 14.14 10.30 -7.23
C ILE A 582 12.72 9.85 -7.53
N LEU A 583 12.52 8.55 -7.77
CA LEU A 583 11.20 7.99 -8.09
C LEU A 583 10.22 8.15 -6.92
N THR A 584 10.68 7.98 -5.67
CA THR A 584 9.84 8.22 -4.48
C THR A 584 9.35 9.67 -4.43
N CYS A 585 10.21 10.64 -4.75
CA CYS A 585 9.83 12.06 -4.81
C CYS A 585 8.84 12.32 -5.96
N LEU A 586 9.10 11.80 -7.17
CA LEU A 586 8.26 12.01 -8.36
C LEU A 586 6.87 11.38 -8.26
N TYR A 587 6.73 10.23 -7.60
CA TYR A 587 5.40 9.68 -7.33
C TYR A 587 4.71 10.44 -6.19
N SER A 588 5.42 10.80 -5.12
CA SER A 588 4.81 11.53 -3.99
C SER A 588 4.35 12.95 -4.36
N SER A 589 5.03 13.62 -5.29
CA SER A 589 4.66 14.97 -5.76
C SER A 589 3.32 15.01 -6.50
N LYS A 590 2.88 13.89 -7.09
CA LYS A 590 1.55 13.80 -7.72
C LYS A 590 0.41 14.10 -6.75
N LEU A 591 0.56 13.74 -5.47
CA LEU A 591 -0.46 13.98 -4.45
C LEU A 591 -0.76 15.47 -4.26
N ALA A 592 0.18 16.36 -4.56
CA ALA A 592 -0.03 17.80 -4.46
C ALA A 592 -1.11 18.32 -5.42
N MET A 593 -1.33 17.66 -6.57
CA MET A 593 -2.44 18.00 -7.48
C MET A 593 -3.81 17.93 -6.80
N LEU A 594 -3.99 16.99 -5.87
CA LEU A 594 -5.27 16.71 -5.24
C LEU A 594 -5.68 17.78 -4.22
N PHE A 595 -4.73 18.60 -3.78
CA PHE A 595 -4.95 19.73 -2.88
C PHE A 595 -4.92 21.08 -3.60
N MET A 596 -4.19 21.18 -4.72
CA MET A 596 -3.93 22.45 -5.40
C MET A 596 -3.96 22.33 -6.93
N THR A 597 -4.87 23.07 -7.55
CA THR A 597 -5.06 23.15 -9.00
C THR A 597 -4.22 24.27 -9.62
N SER A 598 -2.92 24.03 -9.80
CA SER A 598 -2.02 24.99 -10.47
C SER A 598 -1.03 24.30 -11.42
N ARG A 599 -0.68 24.98 -12.52
CA ARG A 599 -0.05 24.41 -13.73
C ARG A 599 1.27 23.68 -13.47
N SER A 600 1.99 24.08 -12.43
CA SER A 600 3.36 23.63 -12.09
C SER A 600 3.46 22.97 -10.70
N VAL A 601 2.34 22.71 -10.02
CA VAL A 601 2.32 22.15 -8.65
C VAL A 601 3.11 20.85 -8.51
N ILE A 602 3.03 19.91 -9.47
CA ILE A 602 3.83 18.68 -9.42
C ILE A 602 5.33 18.98 -9.49
N TRP A 603 5.74 19.92 -10.34
CA TRP A 603 7.14 20.21 -10.57
C TRP A 603 7.77 20.92 -9.39
N PHE A 604 7.06 21.90 -8.81
CA PHE A 604 7.50 22.59 -7.59
C PHE A 604 7.51 21.65 -6.38
N SER A 605 6.47 20.84 -6.18
CA SER A 605 6.47 19.85 -5.09
C SER A 605 7.51 18.73 -5.29
N ALA A 606 7.81 18.32 -6.53
CA ALA A 606 8.92 17.40 -6.81
C ALA A 606 10.30 18.02 -6.48
N VAL A 607 10.54 19.28 -6.86
CA VAL A 607 11.78 20.02 -6.52
C VAL A 607 11.92 20.16 -5.01
N LEU A 608 10.85 20.54 -4.29
CA LEU A 608 10.85 20.64 -2.83
C LEU A 608 11.12 19.29 -2.16
N LEU A 609 10.45 18.21 -2.59
CA LEU A 609 10.69 16.87 -2.06
C LEU A 609 12.12 16.38 -2.33
N LEU A 610 12.70 16.67 -3.50
CA LEU A 610 14.09 16.39 -3.81
C LEU A 610 15.06 17.24 -2.95
N ALA A 611 14.71 18.45 -2.55
CA ALA A 611 15.56 19.23 -1.65
C ALA A 611 15.54 18.68 -0.20
N VAL A 612 14.37 18.30 0.30
CA VAL A 612 14.14 17.98 1.74
C VAL A 612 14.41 16.51 2.10
N THR A 613 14.16 15.56 1.20
CA THR A 613 14.25 14.12 1.51
C THR A 613 15.64 13.44 1.48
N PRO A 614 16.75 14.01 0.92
CA PRO A 614 18.07 13.35 0.92
C PRO A 614 18.55 12.84 2.29
N PRO A 615 18.44 13.59 3.41
CA PRO A 615 18.87 13.10 4.74
C PRO A 615 18.05 11.87 5.21
N LEU A 616 16.77 11.80 4.83
CA LEU A 616 15.86 10.71 5.21
C LEU A 616 16.07 9.43 4.39
N LEU A 617 16.37 9.58 3.10
CA LEU A 617 16.30 8.48 2.12
C LEU A 617 17.67 8.04 1.56
N LEU A 618 18.66 8.94 1.48
CA LEU A 618 20.00 8.61 0.94
C LEU A 618 21.03 8.34 2.04
N TYR A 619 21.01 9.08 3.15
CA TYR A 619 22.02 8.99 4.22
C TYR A 619 21.63 8.08 5.39
N ARG A 620 20.56 7.30 5.23
CA ARG A 620 20.03 6.37 6.24
C ARG A 620 20.79 5.05 6.23
N ASP A 621 21.94 5.02 6.89
CA ASP A 621 22.66 3.77 7.16
C ASP A 621 21.88 2.85 8.12
N LYS A 622 22.00 1.53 7.87
CA LYS A 622 21.32 0.49 8.67
C LYS A 622 22.14 0.01 9.87
N SER A 623 23.41 0.42 9.97
CA SER A 623 24.26 0.17 11.14
C SER A 623 23.82 1.05 12.30
N LYS A 624 23.73 0.47 13.50
CA LYS A 624 23.32 1.21 14.70
C LYS A 624 24.38 2.27 15.05
N GLY A 625 24.03 3.55 14.93
CA GLY A 625 24.65 4.64 15.71
C GLY A 625 25.65 5.56 15.01
N ALA A 626 25.88 5.47 13.69
CA ALA A 626 26.79 6.41 13.01
C ALA A 626 26.39 6.71 11.56
N SER A 627 25.74 7.86 11.34
CA SER A 627 25.70 8.55 10.04
C SER A 627 26.15 10.00 10.25
N LYS A 628 27.48 10.20 10.34
CA LYS A 628 28.10 11.52 10.51
C LYS A 628 28.24 12.20 9.14
N MET A 629 27.13 12.75 8.63
CA MET A 629 27.17 13.66 7.49
C MET A 629 28.11 14.84 7.83
N LYS A 630 28.99 15.24 6.91
CA LYS A 630 29.96 16.31 7.21
C LYS A 630 29.23 17.64 7.38
N VAL A 631 29.69 18.50 8.29
CA VAL A 631 29.07 19.80 8.59
C VAL A 631 28.88 20.65 7.32
N TRP A 632 29.87 20.67 6.41
CA TRP A 632 29.75 21.36 5.12
C TRP A 632 28.66 20.78 4.20
N GLN A 633 28.42 19.46 4.23
CA GLN A 633 27.31 18.83 3.50
C GLN A 633 25.96 19.22 4.12
N ALA A 634 25.88 19.35 5.45
CA ALA A 634 24.68 19.84 6.13
C ALA A 634 24.34 21.28 5.74
N TYR A 635 25.34 22.18 5.70
CA TYR A 635 25.16 23.54 5.20
C TYR A 635 24.72 23.56 3.73
N PHE A 636 25.35 22.75 2.87
CA PHE A 636 24.95 22.64 1.46
C PHE A 636 23.48 22.18 1.30
N HIS A 637 23.06 21.15 2.05
CA HIS A 637 21.66 20.71 2.04
C HIS A 637 20.70 21.79 2.57
N ALA A 638 21.04 22.51 3.64
CA ALA A 638 20.24 23.61 4.14
C ALA A 638 20.11 24.75 3.11
N SER A 639 21.19 25.11 2.40
CA SER A 639 21.16 26.08 1.31
C SER A 639 20.29 25.63 0.14
N VAL A 640 20.35 24.34 -0.24
CA VAL A 640 19.48 23.78 -1.29
C VAL A 640 18.00 23.78 -0.87
N ILE A 641 17.70 23.46 0.40
CA ILE A 641 16.34 23.56 0.96
C ILE A 641 15.84 25.01 0.89
N ALA A 642 16.60 25.98 1.41
CA ALA A 642 16.22 27.39 1.39
C ALA A 642 16.02 27.93 -0.04
N PHE A 643 16.90 27.57 -0.97
CA PHE A 643 16.77 27.95 -2.39
C PHE A 643 15.55 27.30 -3.06
N SER A 644 15.27 26.02 -2.76
CA SER A 644 14.08 25.34 -3.28
C SER A 644 12.77 25.93 -2.74
N ALA A 645 12.73 26.28 -1.44
CA ALA A 645 11.59 26.94 -0.83
C ALA A 645 11.35 28.32 -1.45
N TRP A 646 12.41 29.10 -1.69
CA TRP A 646 12.33 30.39 -2.37
C TRP A 646 11.77 30.29 -3.79
N LEU A 647 12.24 29.31 -4.58
CA LEU A 647 11.71 29.04 -5.92
C LEU A 647 10.24 28.58 -5.90
N CYS A 648 9.81 27.89 -4.85
CA CYS A 648 8.44 27.37 -4.70
C CYS A 648 7.53 28.27 -3.86
N ARG A 649 7.95 29.51 -3.54
CA ARG A 649 7.23 30.39 -2.59
C ARG A 649 5.79 30.66 -3.02
N GLU A 650 5.54 30.85 -4.32
CA GLU A 650 4.17 31.14 -4.82
C GLU A 650 3.24 29.95 -4.56
N THR A 651 3.69 28.71 -4.75
CA THR A 651 2.91 27.52 -4.37
C THR A 651 2.77 27.34 -2.87
N ILE A 652 3.73 27.79 -2.06
CA ILE A 652 3.56 27.79 -0.59
C ILE A 652 2.46 28.81 -0.20
N PHE A 653 2.41 29.96 -0.87
CA PHE A 653 1.44 31.01 -0.62
C PHE A 653 0.03 30.62 -1.10
N GLU A 654 -0.10 30.02 -2.28
CA GLU A 654 -1.34 29.40 -2.78
C GLU A 654 -1.84 28.30 -1.81
N ALA A 655 -0.96 27.45 -1.27
CA ALA A 655 -1.32 26.42 -0.30
C ALA A 655 -1.88 27.00 1.01
N LEU A 656 -1.26 28.07 1.52
CA LEU A 656 -1.71 28.78 2.71
C LEU A 656 -3.04 29.50 2.49
N GLN A 657 -3.24 30.10 1.31
CA GLN A 657 -4.51 30.70 0.92
C GLN A 657 -5.63 29.65 0.82
N TRP A 658 -5.35 28.48 0.23
CA TRP A 658 -6.28 27.36 0.18
C TRP A 658 -6.67 26.87 1.57
N TRP A 659 -5.68 26.68 2.47
CA TRP A 659 -5.93 26.24 3.84
C TRP A 659 -6.72 27.26 4.69
N ASN A 660 -6.43 28.55 4.53
CA ASN A 660 -7.02 29.62 5.35
C ASN A 660 -8.32 30.20 4.75
N GLY A 661 -8.68 29.82 3.51
CA GLY A 661 -9.82 30.35 2.76
C GLY A 661 -9.77 31.86 2.46
N ARG A 662 -8.65 32.51 2.76
CA ARG A 662 -8.44 33.98 2.69
C ARG A 662 -7.01 34.29 2.30
N PRO A 663 -6.74 35.42 1.62
CA PRO A 663 -5.38 35.84 1.32
C PRO A 663 -4.59 36.00 2.64
N PRO A 664 -3.45 35.29 2.81
CA PRO A 664 -2.64 35.39 4.02
C PRO A 664 -1.95 36.76 4.12
N SER A 665 -1.68 37.22 5.34
CA SER A 665 -0.93 38.45 5.58
C SER A 665 0.57 38.27 5.34
N ASP A 666 1.29 39.33 4.98
CA ASP A 666 2.75 39.28 4.73
C ASP A 666 3.54 38.67 5.90
N GLY A 667 3.11 38.94 7.14
CA GLY A 667 3.70 38.35 8.34
C GLY A 667 3.45 36.85 8.48
N LEU A 668 2.26 36.37 8.11
CA LEU A 668 1.93 34.94 8.06
C LEU A 668 2.70 34.26 6.92
N LEU A 669 2.88 34.91 5.76
CA LEU A 669 3.68 34.40 4.65
C LEU A 669 5.16 34.26 5.01
N LEU A 670 5.75 35.29 5.63
CA LEU A 670 7.15 35.24 6.07
C LEU A 670 7.36 34.22 7.22
N GLY A 671 6.45 34.22 8.20
CA GLY A 671 6.51 33.32 9.35
C GLY A 671 6.35 31.84 8.95
N SER A 672 5.38 31.54 8.08
CA SER A 672 5.17 30.19 7.54
C SER A 672 6.32 29.73 6.65
N TYR A 673 6.89 30.62 5.83
CA TYR A 673 8.08 30.33 5.02
C TYR A 673 9.29 29.94 5.89
N ILE A 674 9.57 30.72 6.96
CA ILE A 674 10.65 30.43 7.91
C ILE A 674 10.37 29.10 8.64
N LEU A 675 9.14 28.88 9.10
CA LEU A 675 8.74 27.67 9.79
C LEU A 675 8.85 26.42 8.91
N LEU A 676 8.38 26.47 7.66
CA LEU A 676 8.48 25.37 6.71
C LEU A 676 9.95 25.05 6.35
N THR A 677 10.78 26.08 6.17
CA THR A 677 12.22 25.90 5.94
C THR A 677 12.91 25.28 7.16
N GLY A 678 12.52 25.69 8.38
CA GLY A 678 13.00 25.10 9.63
C GLY A 678 12.58 23.63 9.80
N VAL A 679 11.30 23.32 9.53
CA VAL A 679 10.74 21.96 9.57
C VAL A 679 11.43 21.05 8.55
N ALA A 680 11.69 21.55 7.34
CA ALA A 680 12.44 20.84 6.31
C ALA A 680 13.87 20.50 6.72
N CYS A 681 14.50 21.29 7.60
CA CYS A 681 15.83 21.03 8.14
C CYS A 681 15.85 20.07 9.35
N ILE A 682 14.70 19.74 9.97
CA ILE A 682 14.63 18.83 11.13
C ILE A 682 15.35 17.48 10.89
N PRO A 683 15.18 16.78 9.75
CA PRO A 683 15.87 15.51 9.50
C PRO A 683 17.40 15.61 9.56
N ILE A 684 17.97 16.74 9.15
CA ILE A 684 19.42 16.97 9.19
C ILE A 684 19.91 16.95 10.64
N VAL A 685 19.25 17.73 11.50
CA VAL A 685 19.63 17.87 12.91
C VAL A 685 19.33 16.59 13.69
N ALA A 686 18.12 16.05 13.56
CA ALA A 686 17.64 14.95 14.38
C ALA A 686 18.28 13.59 14.06
N LEU A 687 18.78 13.37 12.83
CA LEU A 687 19.39 12.08 12.44
C LEU A 687 20.92 12.13 12.39
N HIS A 688 21.53 13.27 12.03
CA HIS A 688 22.98 13.36 11.84
C HIS A 688 23.72 14.13 12.95
N PHE A 689 23.03 15.00 13.71
CA PHE A 689 23.61 15.79 14.79
C PHE A 689 22.88 15.62 16.15
N PRO A 690 22.62 14.39 16.62
CA PRO A 690 21.88 14.16 17.87
C PRO A 690 22.57 14.71 19.12
N HIS A 691 23.89 15.00 19.07
CA HIS A 691 24.60 15.63 20.18
C HIS A 691 24.24 17.12 20.36
N ALA A 692 23.64 17.77 19.35
CA ALA A 692 23.06 19.11 19.47
C ALA A 692 21.63 19.09 20.07
N GLN A 693 21.00 17.91 20.20
CA GLN A 693 19.67 17.76 20.81
C GLN A 693 19.78 17.75 22.35
N ARG A 694 20.04 18.90 22.98
CA ARG A 694 19.71 19.07 24.40
C ARG A 694 18.19 19.13 24.55
N ARG A 695 17.69 18.39 25.56
CA ARG A 695 16.25 18.11 25.78
C ARG A 695 15.39 19.37 25.95
N ASP A 696 16.00 20.45 26.42
CA ASP A 696 15.31 21.69 26.81
C ASP A 696 15.08 22.65 25.64
N SER A 697 15.86 22.57 24.56
CA SER A 697 15.68 23.47 23.40
C SER A 697 14.52 23.05 22.50
N TRP A 698 14.14 21.77 22.48
CA TRP A 698 13.06 21.26 21.62
C TRP A 698 11.67 21.61 22.15
N SER A 699 11.44 21.56 23.48
CA SER A 699 10.21 22.06 24.08
C SER A 699 10.07 23.56 23.88
N LEU A 700 11.16 24.32 24.06
CA LEU A 700 11.19 25.77 23.81
C LEU A 700 10.99 26.14 22.34
N LEU A 701 11.59 25.43 21.38
CA LEU A 701 11.37 25.66 19.95
C LEU A 701 9.95 25.29 19.51
N TRP A 702 9.38 24.20 20.02
CA TRP A 702 7.97 23.89 19.76
C TRP A 702 7.03 24.85 20.49
N GLN A 703 7.31 25.29 21.72
CA GLN A 703 6.52 26.33 22.37
C GLN A 703 6.63 27.66 21.64
N GLN A 704 7.80 28.05 21.13
CA GLN A 704 7.94 29.30 20.35
C GLN A 704 7.32 29.19 18.96
N ALA A 705 7.47 28.07 18.25
CA ALA A 705 6.85 27.86 16.94
C ALA A 705 5.32 27.72 17.07
N PHE A 706 4.83 26.96 18.03
CA PHE A 706 3.40 26.80 18.31
C PHE A 706 2.79 28.06 18.91
N SER A 707 3.47 28.78 19.80
CA SER A 707 3.03 30.11 20.28
C SER A 707 3.04 31.14 19.16
N SER A 708 4.05 31.17 18.30
CA SER A 708 4.09 32.05 17.13
C SER A 708 2.96 31.71 16.15
N LEU A 709 2.73 30.43 15.84
CA LEU A 709 1.64 29.98 14.98
C LEU A 709 0.26 30.28 15.58
N LEU A 710 0.06 30.00 16.88
CA LEU A 710 -1.17 30.28 17.62
C LEU A 710 -1.41 31.80 17.71
N CYS A 711 -0.38 32.59 17.99
CA CYS A 711 -0.44 34.04 18.03
C CYS A 711 -0.73 34.62 16.63
N SER A 712 -0.12 34.10 15.56
CA SER A 712 -0.44 34.47 14.18
C SER A 712 -1.86 34.06 13.76
N LEU A 713 -2.36 32.91 14.21
CA LEU A 713 -3.74 32.47 13.97
C LEU A 713 -4.74 33.36 14.73
N LEU A 714 -4.46 33.68 16.00
CA LEU A 714 -5.27 34.59 16.82
C LEU A 714 -5.25 36.03 16.27
N LEU A 715 -4.09 36.54 15.84
CA LEU A 715 -3.95 37.83 15.17
C LEU A 715 -4.61 37.85 13.77
N SER A 716 -4.70 36.71 13.09
CA SER A 716 -5.46 36.59 11.84
C SER A 716 -6.98 36.48 12.08
N TYR A 717 -7.41 36.11 13.29
CA TYR A 717 -8.81 36.06 13.70
C TYR A 717 -9.30 37.42 14.24
N HIS A 718 -8.43 38.19 14.89
CA HIS A 718 -8.65 39.59 15.24
C HIS A 718 -8.09 40.53 14.17
N GLY A 719 -8.87 40.70 13.09
CA GLY A 719 -8.70 41.83 12.19
C GLY A 719 -8.78 43.17 12.96
N TYR A 720 -7.97 44.14 12.53
CA TYR A 720 -7.79 45.48 13.13
C TYR A 720 -7.02 45.56 14.45
N THR A 721 -5.68 45.56 14.37
CA THR A 721 -4.78 46.68 14.78
C THR A 721 -3.34 46.16 14.98
N GLY A 722 -2.35 46.66 14.23
CA GLY A 722 -0.97 46.13 14.37
C GLY A 722 0.12 46.62 13.42
N ARG A 723 -0.08 47.69 12.62
CA ARG A 723 0.90 48.13 11.61
C ARG A 723 2.21 48.71 12.16
N ILE A 724 2.37 48.90 13.48
CA ILE A 724 3.51 49.62 14.07
C ILE A 724 4.46 48.73 14.91
N LEU A 725 4.00 47.59 15.47
CA LEU A 725 4.88 46.70 16.24
C LEU A 725 5.77 45.77 15.38
N SER A 726 5.38 45.49 14.13
CA SER A 726 6.05 44.51 13.28
C SER A 726 7.53 44.81 13.02
N GLN A 727 7.90 46.06 12.72
CA GLN A 727 9.28 46.39 12.34
C GLN A 727 10.29 46.32 13.51
N ARG A 728 9.90 46.68 14.74
CA ARG A 728 10.85 46.70 15.88
C ARG A 728 11.19 45.29 16.39
N HIS A 729 10.29 44.32 16.30
CA HIS A 729 10.61 42.94 16.69
C HIS A 729 11.43 42.17 15.64
N ILE A 730 11.26 42.45 14.34
CA ILE A 730 12.05 41.80 13.29
C ILE A 730 13.55 42.13 13.42
N TYR A 731 13.89 43.40 13.71
CA TYR A 731 15.28 43.79 13.99
C TYR A 731 15.85 43.16 15.27
N LEU A 732 15.02 42.97 16.31
CA LEU A 732 15.45 42.34 17.56
C LEU A 732 15.68 40.82 17.42
N MET A 733 14.89 40.14 16.59
CA MET A 733 15.11 38.71 16.29
C MET A 733 16.36 38.49 15.44
N MET A 734 16.63 39.33 14.44
CA MET A 734 17.85 39.23 13.63
C MET A 734 19.13 39.43 14.46
N THR A 735 19.13 40.32 15.47
CA THR A 735 20.30 40.49 16.36
C THR A 735 20.49 39.32 17.31
N PHE A 736 19.43 38.74 17.88
CA PHE A 736 19.55 37.53 18.71
C PHE A 736 20.01 36.31 17.91
N GLN A 737 19.60 36.18 16.64
CA GLN A 737 20.00 35.06 15.78
C GLN A 737 21.47 35.14 15.31
N TYR A 738 22.09 36.33 15.34
CA TYR A 738 23.52 36.52 15.08
C TYR A 738 24.43 36.37 16.31
N MET A 739 23.89 36.43 17.53
CA MET A 739 24.64 36.24 18.80
C MET A 739 24.49 34.83 19.41
N GLY A 740 23.78 33.92 18.75
CA GLY A 740 23.43 32.59 19.28
C GLY A 740 23.65 31.42 18.30
N LEU A 741 24.64 31.52 17.40
CA LEU A 741 25.03 30.48 16.43
C LEU A 741 26.52 30.14 16.53
#